data_AF-A0A060X1J0-F1
#
_entry.id   AF-A0A060X1J0-F1
#
_cell.length_a   1.000
_cell.length_b   1.000
_cell.length_c   1.000
_cell.angle_alpha   90.00
_cell.angle_beta   90.00
_cell.angle_gamma   90.00
#
_symmetry.space_group_name_H-M   'P 1'
#
loop_
_entity.id
_entity.type
_entity.pdbx_description
1 polymer ?
#
loop_
_entity_poly.entity_id
_entity_poly.type
_entity_poly.pdbx_seq_one_letter_code
_entity_poly.pdbx_strand_id
1 'polypeptide(L)'
;MTVQALQDELRIQRDLNQLLQQDPASQGRDLALTSEPTEENYRRLHGDHERQAKELFLLRKTLEEMELRIDTQKQTLGARDESIKKLLEMLQSKGPSAKSSEEDQERTRRLADAEMHRHHLESLLDQRDRETTALREELHRRYEGTPESTKTKALQTVIDMKDAKINSLERGLRDMEEEVIMLKSNGLLSCEERQEEMKQMEVYRSHTKFMKNKMDQVKQDLSRKDTELLGLQTKLDTLTNQFSDSKQHIEVLKESLTAKEQRAAILQTEVDALRLRLEEKETTLNKKSKQIQEMSEEKGTLNGEIHDLKDMLEVKERKVNVLQKKIENLQEQLRDKEKQMSSLKERVKSLQADTSNTDTALTTLEESLAEKERIIERLKEQRDRDDREKTEEIDSNKKELKDLKEKVSLLQGDLSDRETNLLDLKEHASSLASSGLKKDSKLKTMEISLEQRKEACLKLENQLKRVKPLLLCVRAQNATLEAKANTELSERITSLEREVSRHREDSGKAQAEVDRLLEILREMENEKNDKDRKINELERCVQTKDQSKKVASLRQKEHVEKSRNAQLVDEAKKREDNISESSQQVKVRRGGGGAGRAVSMYATNDSLRLKTERIEELEEALRESVQITAEREMVLAQEEAARNHQEKQIEELLGAMEKVKQELESMRAKLSSTQQSLCEKEAHLTTLRAERRKHLEEVLEMKQEALLAAISEKDANIALLELSSSKKKKTQDEVALLKREKDRLVQQLKQQTQNRMKLMADNYGDDHLKTAPDQTNHKPSPDQMIPPLLSLSENRSKLKLYIDHLTDLCHDRDPSILSDLTPPAHYHHANPAAWEEELHKLTLEQLELELELCEKESGELQEYANSVLQQIADYCPDILEQVVNALEESC
;
A
#
# COMPACT_ATOMS: atom_id res chain seq x y z
N MET A 1 2.09 48.71 -26.27
CA MET A 1 2.24 48.84 -24.79
C MET A 1 2.95 50.14 -24.50
N THR A 2 2.64 50.81 -23.39
CA THR A 2 3.38 52.00 -22.90
C THR A 2 4.61 51.56 -22.11
N VAL A 3 5.60 52.44 -21.96
CA VAL A 3 6.80 52.17 -21.13
C VAL A 3 6.41 51.88 -19.68
N GLN A 4 5.39 52.58 -19.17
CA GLN A 4 4.83 52.37 -17.82
C GLN A 4 4.42 50.92 -17.59
N ALA A 5 3.62 50.32 -18.50
CA ALA A 5 3.17 48.94 -18.37
C ALA A 5 4.33 47.94 -18.32
N LEU A 6 5.43 48.19 -19.05
CA LEU A 6 6.63 47.35 -18.99
C LEU A 6 7.44 47.55 -17.70
N GLN A 7 7.37 48.73 -17.07
CA GLN A 7 7.98 48.97 -15.75
C GLN A 7 7.17 48.35 -14.62
N ASP A 8 5.84 48.36 -14.71
CA ASP A 8 4.94 47.72 -13.76
C ASP A 8 5.04 46.19 -13.84
N GLU A 9 5.09 45.62 -15.05
CA GLU A 9 5.36 44.19 -15.28
C GLU A 9 6.74 43.76 -14.72
N LEU A 10 7.79 44.55 -14.98
CA LEU A 10 9.14 44.28 -14.46
C LEU A 10 9.24 44.45 -12.93
N ARG A 11 8.32 45.23 -12.32
CA ARG A 11 8.17 45.31 -10.86
C ARG A 11 7.48 44.06 -10.33
N ILE A 12 6.35 43.67 -10.92
CA ILE A 12 5.62 42.44 -10.54
C ILE A 12 6.55 41.22 -10.62
N GLN A 13 7.39 41.11 -11.64
CA GLN A 13 8.38 40.01 -11.74
C GLN A 13 9.51 40.08 -10.72
N ARG A 14 9.88 41.26 -10.20
CA ARG A 14 10.84 41.37 -9.08
C ARG A 14 10.20 40.99 -7.75
N ASP A 15 8.98 41.46 -7.53
CA ASP A 15 8.20 41.15 -6.32
C ASP A 15 7.91 39.63 -6.25
N LEU A 16 7.60 38.98 -7.38
CA LEU A 16 7.53 37.51 -7.49
C LEU A 16 8.87 36.81 -7.23
N ASN A 17 9.99 37.34 -7.74
CA ASN A 17 11.32 36.74 -7.52
C ASN A 17 11.73 36.81 -6.04
N GLN A 18 11.40 37.90 -5.35
CA GLN A 18 11.62 38.00 -3.90
C GLN A 18 10.75 37.00 -3.12
N LEU A 19 9.51 36.78 -3.55
CA LEU A 19 8.63 35.76 -2.95
C LEU A 19 9.16 34.33 -3.16
N LEU A 20 9.74 34.05 -4.34
CA LEU A 20 10.37 32.76 -4.66
C LEU A 20 11.75 32.54 -4.02
N GLN A 21 12.43 33.61 -3.59
CA GLN A 21 13.71 33.53 -2.87
C GLN A 21 13.55 33.51 -1.34
N GLN A 22 12.36 33.78 -0.81
CA GLN A 22 12.03 33.55 0.60
C GLN A 22 11.60 32.09 0.81
N ASP A 23 12.56 31.16 0.68
CA ASP A 23 12.33 29.73 0.97
C ASP A 23 12.17 29.49 2.50
N PRO A 24 10.97 29.13 2.98
CA PRO A 24 10.74 28.86 4.40
C PRO A 24 11.31 27.52 4.87
N ALA A 25 11.64 26.60 3.95
CA ALA A 25 12.16 25.27 4.31
C ALA A 25 13.61 25.34 4.83
N SER A 26 14.38 26.33 4.37
CA SER A 26 15.81 26.50 4.66
C SER A 26 16.19 26.74 6.13
N GLN A 27 15.26 27.14 7.01
CA GLN A 27 15.52 27.42 8.43
C GLN A 27 14.67 26.59 9.42
N GLY A 28 13.83 25.67 8.92
CA GLY A 28 12.86 24.95 9.76
C GLY A 28 13.28 23.58 10.29
N ARG A 29 14.31 22.93 9.73
CA ARG A 29 14.55 21.48 9.95
C ARG A 29 15.29 21.12 11.23
N ASP A 30 16.24 21.93 11.70
CA ASP A 30 17.15 21.52 12.79
C ASP A 30 16.64 21.79 14.22
N LEU A 31 15.43 22.32 14.39
CA LEU A 31 14.86 22.69 15.71
C LEU A 31 13.50 22.06 16.02
N ALA A 32 12.97 21.20 15.15
CA ALA A 32 11.62 20.65 15.28
C ALA A 32 11.50 19.44 16.23
N LEU A 33 12.61 18.78 16.57
CA LEU A 33 12.60 17.48 17.27
C LEU A 33 12.75 17.54 18.81
N THR A 34 12.89 18.73 19.42
CA THR A 34 13.20 18.87 20.86
C THR A 34 12.41 19.98 21.58
N SER A 35 11.29 20.45 21.02
CA SER A 35 10.48 21.54 21.58
C SER A 35 9.07 21.10 21.99
N GLU A 36 8.68 21.36 23.25
CA GLU A 36 7.32 21.11 23.71
C GLU A 36 6.28 21.99 22.96
N PRO A 37 5.06 21.48 22.70
CA PRO A 37 4.07 22.16 21.87
C PRO A 37 3.40 23.33 22.62
N THR A 38 4.03 24.49 22.58
CA THR A 38 3.50 25.74 23.16
C THR A 38 2.23 26.23 22.44
N GLU A 39 1.40 26.99 23.16
CA GLU A 39 0.10 27.48 22.66
C GLU A 39 0.23 28.36 21.39
N GLU A 40 1.36 29.06 21.21
CA GLU A 40 1.60 29.87 20.01
C GLU A 40 1.77 29.01 18.74
N ASN A 41 2.38 27.82 18.86
CA ASN A 41 2.53 26.90 17.72
C ASN A 41 1.16 26.42 17.22
N TYR A 42 0.22 26.11 18.13
CA TYR A 42 -1.16 25.78 17.75
C TYR A 42 -1.87 26.95 17.07
N ARG A 43 -1.71 28.19 17.56
CA ARG A 43 -2.32 29.38 16.93
C ARG A 43 -1.75 29.64 15.54
N ARG A 44 -0.44 29.45 15.33
CA ARG A 44 0.21 29.54 14.01
C ARG A 44 -0.33 28.45 13.07
N LEU A 45 -0.27 27.18 13.47
CA LEU A 45 -0.77 26.04 12.69
C LEU A 45 -2.25 26.19 12.30
N HIS A 46 -3.09 26.74 13.18
CA HIS A 46 -4.49 27.02 12.87
C HIS A 46 -4.64 28.14 11.81
N GLY A 47 -3.83 29.20 11.90
CA GLY A 47 -3.77 30.26 10.88
C GLY A 47 -3.21 29.80 9.52
N ASP A 48 -2.30 28.84 9.52
CA ASP A 48 -1.80 28.16 8.32
C ASP A 48 -2.88 27.28 7.69
N HIS A 49 -3.59 26.46 8.47
CA HIS A 49 -4.76 25.70 7.98
C HIS A 49 -5.87 26.62 7.44
N GLU A 50 -6.15 27.75 8.09
CA GLU A 50 -7.09 28.74 7.56
C GLU A 50 -6.65 29.34 6.22
N ARG A 51 -5.35 29.57 6.01
CA ARG A 51 -4.80 30.03 4.72
C ARG A 51 -4.93 28.95 3.66
N GLN A 52 -4.50 27.72 3.95
CA GLN A 52 -4.63 26.57 3.05
C GLN A 52 -6.09 26.31 2.67
N ALA A 53 -7.05 26.42 3.59
CA ALA A 53 -8.47 26.25 3.30
C ALA A 53 -9.01 27.32 2.32
N LYS A 54 -8.56 28.57 2.45
CA LYS A 54 -8.93 29.68 1.55
C LYS A 54 -8.31 29.52 0.17
N GLU A 55 -7.06 29.06 0.11
CA GLU A 55 -6.36 28.76 -1.15
C GLU A 55 -6.99 27.57 -1.88
N LEU A 56 -7.26 26.46 -1.19
CA LEU A 56 -7.97 25.29 -1.74
C LEU A 56 -9.38 25.65 -2.24
N PHE A 57 -10.09 26.56 -1.57
CA PHE A 57 -11.38 27.07 -2.04
C PHE A 57 -11.25 27.87 -3.35
N LEU A 58 -10.26 28.75 -3.45
CA LEU A 58 -9.99 29.51 -4.68
C LEU A 58 -9.57 28.60 -5.84
N LEU A 59 -8.66 27.64 -5.58
CA LEU A 59 -8.20 26.68 -6.59
C LEU A 59 -9.35 25.80 -7.13
N ARG A 60 -10.23 25.30 -6.25
CA ARG A 60 -11.46 24.58 -6.66
C ARG A 60 -12.33 25.43 -7.59
N LYS A 61 -12.57 26.68 -7.22
CA LYS A 61 -13.38 27.60 -8.03
C LYS A 61 -12.74 27.93 -9.39
N THR A 62 -11.40 27.98 -9.46
CA THR A 62 -10.69 28.20 -10.73
C THR A 62 -10.75 26.97 -11.61
N LEU A 63 -10.73 25.77 -11.00
CA LEU A 63 -10.89 24.49 -11.68
C LEU A 63 -12.32 24.34 -12.24
N GLU A 64 -13.36 24.64 -11.45
CA GLU A 64 -14.76 24.69 -11.90
C GLU A 64 -14.95 25.65 -13.11
N GLU A 65 -14.29 26.81 -13.11
CA GLU A 65 -14.35 27.74 -14.25
C GLU A 65 -13.61 27.19 -15.49
N MET A 66 -12.50 26.48 -15.30
CA MET A 66 -11.78 25.82 -16.40
C MET A 66 -12.58 24.64 -16.98
N GLU A 67 -13.26 23.84 -16.16
CA GLU A 67 -14.16 22.78 -16.62
C GLU A 67 -15.30 23.35 -17.48
N LEU A 68 -15.95 24.42 -17.03
CA LEU A 68 -17.01 25.11 -17.77
C LEU A 68 -16.50 25.67 -19.12
N ARG A 69 -15.29 26.22 -19.15
CA ARG A 69 -14.63 26.67 -20.39
C ARG A 69 -14.32 25.51 -21.33
N ILE A 70 -13.82 24.39 -20.81
CA ILE A 70 -13.51 23.16 -21.55
C ILE A 70 -14.79 22.58 -22.17
N ASP A 71 -15.90 22.50 -21.43
CA ASP A 71 -17.16 21.96 -21.95
C ASP A 71 -17.79 22.90 -22.98
N THR A 72 -17.66 24.21 -22.81
CA THR A 72 -18.04 25.20 -23.84
C THR A 72 -17.22 25.02 -25.13
N GLN A 73 -15.92 24.70 -25.02
CA GLN A 73 -15.06 24.38 -26.17
C GLN A 73 -15.45 23.03 -26.81
N LYS A 74 -15.73 21.98 -26.03
CA LYS A 74 -16.23 20.69 -26.54
C LYS A 74 -17.53 20.85 -27.33
N GLN A 75 -18.49 21.62 -26.81
CA GLN A 75 -19.74 21.92 -27.52
C GLN A 75 -19.48 22.69 -28.82
N THR A 76 -18.55 23.65 -28.80
CA THR A 76 -18.14 24.42 -29.99
C THR A 76 -17.46 23.53 -31.04
N LEU A 77 -16.66 22.55 -30.63
CA LEU A 77 -16.04 21.57 -31.53
C LEU A 77 -17.08 20.60 -32.10
N GLY A 78 -17.96 20.02 -31.28
CA GLY A 78 -19.04 19.16 -31.75
C GLY A 78 -19.97 19.84 -32.76
N ALA A 79 -20.30 21.12 -32.57
CA ALA A 79 -21.06 21.91 -33.53
C ALA A 79 -20.31 22.16 -34.86
N ARG A 80 -18.97 22.26 -34.81
CA ARG A 80 -18.11 22.32 -36.01
C ARG A 80 -18.03 20.96 -36.70
N ASP A 81 -17.89 19.87 -35.97
CA ASP A 81 -17.83 18.51 -36.52
C ASP A 81 -19.16 18.10 -37.16
N GLU A 82 -20.30 18.48 -36.57
CA GLU A 82 -21.61 18.38 -37.21
C GLU A 82 -21.70 19.20 -38.50
N SER A 83 -21.11 20.39 -38.53
CA SER A 83 -21.11 21.27 -39.72
C SER A 83 -20.22 20.72 -40.83
N ILE A 84 -19.05 20.16 -40.47
CA ILE A 84 -18.14 19.44 -41.37
C ILE A 84 -18.83 18.18 -41.90
N LYS A 85 -19.50 17.40 -41.04
CA LYS A 85 -20.27 16.23 -41.44
C LYS A 85 -21.38 16.59 -42.43
N LYS A 86 -22.16 17.64 -42.17
CA LYS A 86 -23.19 18.14 -43.10
C LYS A 86 -22.60 18.61 -44.43
N LEU A 87 -21.42 19.25 -44.43
CA LEU A 87 -20.69 19.61 -45.65
C LEU A 87 -20.19 18.38 -46.43
N LEU A 88 -19.69 17.35 -45.74
CA LEU A 88 -19.28 16.08 -46.35
C LEU A 88 -20.48 15.32 -46.92
N GLU A 89 -21.61 15.28 -46.22
CA GLU A 89 -22.88 14.72 -46.70
C GLU A 89 -23.41 15.51 -47.91
N MET A 90 -23.27 16.85 -47.94
CA MET A 90 -23.59 17.69 -49.11
C MET A 90 -22.64 17.48 -50.30
N LEU A 91 -21.39 17.09 -50.06
CA LEU A 91 -20.43 16.73 -51.11
C LEU A 91 -20.72 15.31 -51.65
N GLN A 92 -21.03 14.35 -50.78
CA GLN A 92 -21.32 12.96 -51.15
C GLN A 92 -22.70 12.79 -51.79
N SER A 93 -23.70 13.57 -51.39
CA SER A 93 -25.02 13.60 -52.04
C SER A 93 -25.00 14.27 -53.42
N LYS A 94 -23.91 14.96 -53.78
CA LYS A 94 -23.54 15.26 -55.18
C LYS A 94 -22.69 14.12 -55.77
N GLY A 95 -23.20 12.89 -55.68
CA GLY A 95 -22.59 11.71 -56.29
C GLY A 95 -22.39 11.88 -57.80
N PRO A 96 -21.38 11.22 -58.40
CA PRO A 96 -20.97 11.50 -59.77
C PRO A 96 -22.06 11.17 -60.78
N SER A 97 -22.46 12.15 -61.59
CA SER A 97 -23.22 11.88 -62.81
C SER A 97 -22.35 11.08 -63.78
N ALA A 98 -22.91 10.09 -64.47
CA ALA A 98 -22.18 9.07 -65.24
C ALA A 98 -21.18 9.56 -66.31
N LYS A 99 -21.15 10.86 -66.63
CA LYS A 99 -20.25 11.48 -67.60
C LYS A 99 -18.77 11.41 -67.23
N SER A 100 -18.41 11.42 -65.94
CA SER A 100 -16.98 11.41 -65.56
C SER A 100 -16.26 10.14 -66.00
N SER A 101 -16.98 9.00 -66.10
CA SER A 101 -16.40 7.75 -66.59
C SER A 101 -16.22 7.72 -68.11
N GLU A 102 -17.04 8.45 -68.87
CA GLU A 102 -16.77 8.68 -70.31
C GLU A 102 -15.62 9.67 -70.50
N GLU A 103 -15.61 10.77 -69.75
CA GLU A 103 -14.55 11.79 -69.84
C GLU A 103 -13.18 11.21 -69.47
N ASP A 104 -13.05 10.42 -68.41
CA ASP A 104 -11.77 9.77 -68.08
C ASP A 104 -11.38 8.68 -69.09
N GLN A 105 -12.33 7.90 -69.64
CA GLN A 105 -12.00 6.94 -70.72
C GLN A 105 -11.54 7.65 -72.00
N GLU A 106 -12.17 8.76 -72.38
CA GLU A 106 -11.74 9.53 -73.56
C GLU A 106 -10.43 10.29 -73.28
N ARG A 107 -10.20 10.75 -72.05
CA ARG A 107 -8.93 11.34 -71.61
C ARG A 107 -7.79 10.32 -71.65
N THR A 108 -8.04 9.07 -71.24
CA THR A 108 -7.08 7.95 -71.39
C THR A 108 -6.81 7.63 -72.86
N ARG A 109 -7.83 7.63 -73.74
CA ARG A 109 -7.61 7.47 -75.20
C ARG A 109 -6.78 8.60 -75.79
N ARG A 110 -7.12 9.86 -75.49
CA ARG A 110 -6.38 11.04 -75.96
C ARG A 110 -4.94 11.08 -75.42
N LEU A 111 -4.68 10.53 -74.23
CA LEU A 111 -3.33 10.29 -73.72
C LEU A 111 -2.59 9.22 -74.54
N ALA A 112 -3.20 8.07 -74.79
CA ALA A 112 -2.59 7.02 -75.61
C ALA A 112 -2.29 7.47 -77.05
N ASP A 113 -3.19 8.24 -77.68
CA ASP A 113 -2.97 8.84 -79.00
C ASP A 113 -1.83 9.88 -78.98
N ALA A 114 -1.77 10.71 -77.94
CA ALA A 114 -0.69 11.68 -77.73
C ALA A 114 0.66 10.99 -77.45
N GLU A 115 0.69 9.88 -76.72
CA GLU A 115 1.88 9.06 -76.47
C GLU A 115 2.35 8.35 -77.74
N MET A 116 1.43 7.85 -78.57
CA MET A 116 1.76 7.29 -79.88
C MET A 116 2.35 8.37 -80.80
N HIS A 117 1.76 9.57 -80.83
CA HIS A 117 2.32 10.70 -81.57
C HIS A 117 3.68 11.17 -81.02
N ARG A 118 3.88 11.16 -79.70
CA ARG A 118 5.19 11.41 -79.07
C ARG A 118 6.23 10.39 -79.55
N HIS A 119 5.94 9.09 -79.48
CA HIS A 119 6.86 8.05 -79.96
C HIS A 119 7.10 8.09 -81.48
N HIS A 120 6.12 8.53 -82.28
CA HIS A 120 6.32 8.74 -83.71
C HIS A 120 7.24 9.96 -83.99
N LEU A 121 7.05 11.07 -83.27
CA LEU A 121 7.92 12.25 -83.35
C LEU A 121 9.33 11.95 -82.82
N GLU A 122 9.45 11.16 -81.76
CA GLU A 122 10.73 10.63 -81.27
C GLU A 122 11.40 9.79 -82.36
N SER A 123 10.70 8.82 -82.98
CA SER A 123 11.29 8.04 -84.09
C SER A 123 11.73 8.90 -85.29
N LEU A 124 11.03 10.01 -85.56
CA LEU A 124 11.41 10.97 -86.60
C LEU A 124 12.61 11.84 -86.20
N LEU A 125 12.73 12.23 -84.92
CA LEU A 125 13.93 12.89 -84.39
C LEU A 125 15.12 11.93 -84.42
N ASP A 126 14.93 10.70 -83.93
CA ASP A 126 15.90 9.60 -83.93
C ASP A 126 16.38 9.27 -85.35
N GLN A 127 15.50 9.35 -86.36
CA GLN A 127 15.88 9.27 -87.77
C GLN A 127 16.63 10.51 -88.27
N ARG A 128 16.19 11.73 -87.90
CA ARG A 128 16.89 12.97 -88.26
C ARG A 128 18.27 13.09 -87.61
N ASP A 129 18.45 12.56 -86.41
CA ASP A 129 19.74 12.51 -85.71
C ASP A 129 20.66 11.46 -86.33
N ARG A 130 20.14 10.28 -86.72
CA ARG A 130 20.89 9.30 -87.54
C ARG A 130 21.29 9.87 -88.91
N GLU A 131 20.42 10.62 -89.57
CA GLU A 131 20.75 11.31 -90.81
C GLU A 131 21.73 12.47 -90.58
N THR A 132 21.66 13.17 -89.45
CA THR A 132 22.58 14.27 -89.10
C THR A 132 23.95 13.74 -88.69
N THR A 133 24.05 12.60 -87.99
CA THR A 133 25.33 11.93 -87.75
C THR A 133 25.88 11.34 -89.03
N ALA A 134 25.08 10.66 -89.86
CA ALA A 134 25.52 10.18 -91.17
C ALA A 134 25.99 11.33 -92.10
N LEU A 135 25.36 12.50 -92.05
CA LEU A 135 25.81 13.70 -92.77
C LEU A 135 27.08 14.30 -92.16
N ARG A 136 27.26 14.28 -90.82
CA ARG A 136 28.52 14.67 -90.17
C ARG A 136 29.66 13.69 -90.47
N GLU A 137 29.38 12.40 -90.56
CA GLU A 137 30.34 11.35 -90.95
C GLU A 137 30.68 11.42 -92.44
N GLU A 138 29.72 11.76 -93.31
CA GLU A 138 29.94 12.06 -94.72
C GLU A 138 30.76 13.36 -94.87
N LEU A 139 30.55 14.36 -94.00
CA LEU A 139 31.39 15.55 -93.92
C LEU A 139 32.80 15.20 -93.44
N HIS A 140 32.96 14.39 -92.39
CA HIS A 140 34.26 13.91 -91.90
C HIS A 140 34.99 13.11 -92.97
N ARG A 141 34.32 12.16 -93.66
CA ARG A 141 34.90 11.45 -94.82
C ARG A 141 35.27 12.37 -95.98
N ARG A 142 34.69 13.57 -96.10
CA ARG A 142 35.11 14.59 -97.07
C ARG A 142 36.26 15.48 -96.58
N TYR A 143 36.43 15.66 -95.27
CA TYR A 143 37.56 16.39 -94.68
C TYR A 143 38.81 15.51 -94.51
N GLU A 144 38.65 14.25 -94.10
CA GLU A 144 39.74 13.26 -93.96
C GLU A 144 40.07 12.57 -95.30
N GLY A 145 39.11 12.50 -96.22
CA GLY A 145 39.28 11.91 -97.55
C GLY A 145 40.11 12.73 -98.53
N THR A 146 40.60 13.91 -98.15
CA THR A 146 41.53 14.72 -98.96
C THR A 146 42.86 14.96 -98.26
N PRO A 147 43.84 14.04 -98.43
CA PRO A 147 45.26 14.37 -98.27
C PRO A 147 45.66 15.50 -99.24
N GLU A 148 46.81 16.14 -98.99
CA GLU A 148 47.39 17.20 -99.83
C GLU A 148 47.73 16.74 -101.27
N SER A 149 46.71 16.59 -102.11
CA SER A 149 46.82 15.95 -103.41
C SER A 149 46.90 16.94 -104.56
N THR A 150 48.05 16.91 -105.25
CA THR A 150 48.34 17.37 -106.63
C THR A 150 47.99 18.81 -107.02
N LYS A 151 46.78 19.32 -106.80
CA LYS A 151 46.36 20.68 -107.23
C LYS A 151 47.25 21.79 -106.66
N THR A 152 47.56 21.76 -105.36
CA THR A 152 48.37 22.80 -104.70
C THR A 152 49.81 22.81 -105.23
N LYS A 153 50.41 21.62 -105.42
CA LYS A 153 51.77 21.50 -106.00
C LYS A 153 51.80 21.90 -107.48
N ALA A 154 50.80 21.53 -108.26
CA ALA A 154 50.66 21.98 -109.65
C ALA A 154 50.47 23.50 -109.76
N LEU A 155 49.70 24.11 -108.86
CA LEU A 155 49.57 25.57 -108.79
C LEU A 155 50.88 26.25 -108.40
N GLN A 156 51.64 25.70 -107.44
CA GLN A 156 52.97 26.23 -107.11
C GLN A 156 53.91 26.17 -108.33
N THR A 157 54.01 25.02 -109.01
CA THR A 157 54.85 24.92 -110.23
C THR A 157 54.37 25.88 -111.34
N VAL A 158 53.07 26.12 -111.47
CA VAL A 158 52.54 27.14 -112.40
C VAL A 158 52.90 28.57 -111.97
N ILE A 159 52.93 28.88 -110.67
CA ILE A 159 53.42 30.16 -110.14
C ILE A 159 54.91 30.31 -110.41
N ASP A 160 55.74 29.33 -110.05
CA ASP A 160 57.19 29.34 -110.29
C ASP A 160 57.51 29.52 -111.80
N MET A 161 56.75 28.87 -112.68
CA MET A 161 56.85 29.05 -114.14
C MET A 161 56.34 30.41 -114.63
N LYS A 162 55.35 31.02 -113.98
CA LYS A 162 54.87 32.37 -114.28
C LYS A 162 55.90 33.42 -113.86
N ASP A 163 56.50 33.27 -112.70
CA ASP A 163 57.51 34.20 -112.19
C ASP A 163 58.81 34.10 -112.99
N ALA A 164 59.21 32.90 -113.42
CA ALA A 164 60.29 32.73 -114.40
C ALA A 164 59.98 33.39 -115.76
N LYS A 165 58.70 33.40 -116.19
CA LYS A 165 58.24 34.07 -117.42
C LYS A 165 58.26 35.60 -117.26
N ILE A 166 57.83 36.13 -116.12
CA ILE A 166 57.85 37.56 -115.78
C ILE A 166 59.31 38.06 -115.78
N ASN A 167 60.20 37.36 -115.07
CA ASN A 167 61.65 37.64 -115.05
C ASN A 167 62.35 37.50 -116.43
N SER A 168 61.67 36.97 -117.45
CA SER A 168 62.14 36.99 -118.85
C SER A 168 61.55 38.16 -119.64
N LEU A 169 60.29 38.52 -119.42
CA LEU A 169 59.62 39.65 -120.10
C LEU A 169 60.15 40.99 -119.59
N GLU A 170 60.46 41.12 -118.29
CA GLU A 170 61.06 42.33 -117.73
C GLU A 170 62.50 42.57 -118.21
N ARG A 171 63.22 41.53 -118.66
CA ARG A 171 64.52 41.72 -119.35
C ARG A 171 64.29 42.25 -120.76
N GLY A 172 63.44 41.59 -121.55
CA GLY A 172 63.09 42.07 -122.89
C GLY A 172 62.50 43.49 -122.90
N LEU A 173 61.80 43.91 -121.85
CA LEU A 173 61.35 45.30 -121.70
C LEU A 173 62.52 46.28 -121.49
N ARG A 174 63.49 45.94 -120.63
CA ARG A 174 64.70 46.76 -120.45
C ARG A 174 65.54 46.84 -121.74
N ASP A 175 65.70 45.72 -122.44
CA ASP A 175 66.41 45.66 -123.72
C ASP A 175 65.75 46.58 -124.78
N MET A 176 64.41 46.60 -124.85
CA MET A 176 63.64 47.50 -125.73
C MET A 176 63.65 48.97 -125.25
N GLU A 177 63.70 49.23 -123.95
CA GLU A 177 63.82 50.60 -123.40
C GLU A 177 65.18 51.22 -123.74
N GLU A 178 66.26 50.44 -123.73
CA GLU A 178 67.59 50.88 -124.18
C GLU A 178 67.62 51.17 -125.71
N GLU A 179 66.94 50.36 -126.53
CA GLU A 179 66.80 50.62 -127.97
C GLU A 179 66.00 51.92 -128.26
N VAL A 180 64.93 52.18 -127.50
CA VAL A 180 64.13 53.42 -127.59
C VAL A 180 64.90 54.65 -127.10
N ILE A 181 65.90 54.49 -126.22
CA ILE A 181 66.81 55.57 -125.82
C ILE A 181 67.77 55.93 -126.96
N MET A 182 68.35 54.93 -127.66
CA MET A 182 69.23 55.19 -128.82
C MET A 182 68.49 55.85 -129.99
N LEU A 183 67.21 55.53 -130.22
CA LEU A 183 66.41 56.10 -131.30
C LEU A 183 65.93 57.55 -131.06
N LYS A 184 66.23 58.16 -129.90
CA LYS A 184 65.91 59.57 -129.61
C LYS A 184 67.03 60.56 -129.96
N SER A 185 68.18 60.10 -130.44
CA SER A 185 69.31 60.95 -130.82
C SER A 185 69.62 60.92 -132.32
N ASN A 186 68.76 61.53 -133.15
CA ASN A 186 69.15 62.24 -134.37
C ASN A 186 67.94 62.94 -135.02
N GLY A 187 68.15 64.16 -135.52
CA GLY A 187 67.17 64.90 -136.31
C GLY A 187 67.85 66.08 -137.01
N LEU A 188 67.27 66.56 -138.13
CA LEU A 188 67.70 67.77 -138.82
C LEU A 188 66.56 68.35 -139.68
N LEU A 189 66.66 69.64 -140.01
CA LEU A 189 65.63 70.47 -140.63
C LEU A 189 66.16 71.16 -141.89
N SER A 190 65.29 71.39 -142.88
CA SER A 190 65.25 72.61 -143.70
C SER A 190 63.82 72.74 -144.26
N CYS A 191 63.13 73.89 -144.33
CA CYS A 191 63.48 75.31 -144.54
C CYS A 191 63.78 75.69 -145.99
N GLU A 192 62.69 75.91 -146.74
CA GLU A 192 62.45 76.77 -147.91
C GLU A 192 60.89 76.86 -148.03
N GLU A 193 60.22 77.91 -148.52
CA GLU A 193 60.69 79.16 -149.12
C GLU A 193 59.67 80.31 -148.84
N ARG A 194 60.13 81.56 -148.74
CA ARG A 194 59.41 82.61 -147.97
C ARG A 194 58.34 83.42 -148.72
N GLN A 195 57.95 83.00 -149.93
CA GLN A 195 57.06 83.80 -150.79
C GLN A 195 55.57 83.50 -150.58
N GLU A 196 55.23 82.39 -149.92
CA GLU A 196 53.84 82.02 -149.64
C GLU A 196 53.23 82.75 -148.43
N GLU A 197 54.05 83.42 -147.60
CA GLU A 197 53.66 84.05 -146.34
C GLU A 197 52.44 85.00 -146.48
N MET A 198 52.23 85.63 -147.64
CA MET A 198 51.08 86.53 -147.87
C MET A 198 49.74 85.80 -148.07
N LYS A 199 49.73 84.62 -148.72
CA LYS A 199 48.55 83.75 -148.77
C LYS A 199 48.39 82.98 -147.47
N GLN A 200 49.52 82.55 -146.87
CA GLN A 200 49.52 81.99 -145.54
C GLN A 200 48.94 82.97 -144.51
N MET A 201 49.10 84.29 -144.63
CA MET A 201 48.49 85.26 -143.69
C MET A 201 46.96 85.20 -143.66
N GLU A 202 46.31 84.95 -144.80
CA GLU A 202 44.85 84.77 -144.87
C GLU A 202 44.42 83.38 -144.37
N VAL A 203 45.21 82.34 -144.70
CA VAL A 203 45.07 81.00 -144.09
C VAL A 203 45.29 81.07 -142.57
N TYR A 204 46.21 81.87 -142.05
CA TYR A 204 46.47 82.10 -140.63
C TYR A 204 45.34 82.89 -139.99
N ARG A 205 44.69 83.83 -140.69
CA ARG A 205 43.46 84.49 -140.20
C ARG A 205 42.31 83.48 -140.06
N SER A 206 42.12 82.63 -141.08
CA SER A 206 41.13 81.55 -141.07
C SER A 206 41.43 80.52 -139.97
N HIS A 207 42.69 80.09 -139.86
CA HIS A 207 43.20 79.15 -138.87
C HIS A 207 43.14 79.74 -137.46
N THR A 208 43.40 81.03 -137.26
CA THR A 208 43.22 81.72 -135.96
C THR A 208 41.74 81.76 -135.57
N LYS A 209 40.83 81.99 -136.52
CA LYS A 209 39.38 81.93 -136.26
C LYS A 209 38.91 80.50 -135.96
N PHE A 210 39.44 79.51 -136.67
CA PHE A 210 39.20 78.08 -136.43
C PHE A 210 39.75 77.62 -135.07
N MET A 211 41.00 77.97 -134.75
CA MET A 211 41.65 77.66 -133.48
C MET A 211 41.00 78.40 -132.31
N LYS A 212 40.51 79.64 -132.52
CA LYS A 212 39.66 80.31 -131.52
C LYS A 212 38.35 79.55 -131.31
N ASN A 213 37.63 79.21 -132.38
CA ASN A 213 36.40 78.42 -132.26
C ASN A 213 36.65 77.05 -131.58
N LYS A 214 37.77 76.38 -131.89
CA LYS A 214 38.19 75.12 -131.24
C LYS A 214 38.58 75.32 -129.77
N MET A 215 39.31 76.38 -129.44
CA MET A 215 39.65 76.74 -128.07
C MET A 215 38.40 77.08 -127.24
N ASP A 216 37.48 77.87 -127.79
CA ASP A 216 36.26 78.28 -127.09
C ASP A 216 35.26 77.10 -126.99
N GLN A 217 35.25 76.17 -127.95
CA GLN A 217 34.60 74.85 -127.82
C GLN A 217 35.24 74.02 -126.71
N VAL A 218 36.57 73.89 -126.68
CA VAL A 218 37.30 73.14 -125.62
C VAL A 218 37.09 73.77 -124.24
N LYS A 219 36.97 75.10 -124.11
CA LYS A 219 36.56 75.76 -122.86
C LYS A 219 35.13 75.41 -122.46
N GLN A 220 34.20 75.37 -123.41
CA GLN A 220 32.82 74.95 -123.13
C GLN A 220 32.75 73.48 -122.71
N ASP A 221 33.53 72.60 -123.34
CA ASP A 221 33.59 71.18 -123.01
C ASP A 221 34.35 70.93 -121.70
N LEU A 222 35.40 71.71 -121.39
CA LEU A 222 36.05 71.73 -120.08
C LEU A 222 35.06 72.16 -119.00
N SER A 223 34.35 73.28 -119.18
CA SER A 223 33.35 73.76 -118.24
C SER A 223 32.19 72.78 -118.04
N ARG A 224 31.78 72.03 -119.09
CA ARG A 224 30.87 70.88 -118.98
C ARG A 224 31.49 69.78 -118.11
N LYS A 225 32.76 69.41 -118.34
CA LYS A 225 33.46 68.38 -117.57
C LYS A 225 33.72 68.78 -116.12
N ASP A 226 33.99 70.04 -115.82
CA ASP A 226 34.08 70.56 -114.45
C ASP A 226 32.73 70.45 -113.74
N THR A 227 31.62 70.75 -114.45
CA THR A 227 30.26 70.61 -113.92
C THR A 227 29.87 69.14 -113.71
N GLU A 228 30.25 68.25 -114.65
CA GLU A 228 30.09 66.79 -114.49
C GLU A 228 30.91 66.25 -113.32
N LEU A 229 32.16 66.70 -113.15
CA LEU A 229 33.07 66.31 -112.08
C LEU A 229 32.52 66.76 -110.72
N LEU A 230 32.06 68.01 -110.60
CA LEU A 230 31.41 68.50 -109.37
C LEU A 230 30.13 67.71 -109.05
N GLY A 231 29.35 67.33 -110.06
CA GLY A 231 28.18 66.46 -109.92
C GLY A 231 28.54 65.02 -109.53
N LEU A 232 29.69 64.49 -109.96
CA LEU A 232 30.23 63.19 -109.55
C LEU A 232 30.81 63.23 -108.14
N GLN A 233 31.51 64.31 -107.76
CA GLN A 233 31.99 64.54 -106.40
C GLN A 233 30.81 64.58 -105.42
N THR A 234 29.78 65.37 -105.72
CA THR A 234 28.56 65.44 -104.90
C THR A 234 27.87 64.07 -104.74
N LYS A 235 27.90 63.22 -105.79
CA LYS A 235 27.42 61.83 -105.71
C LYS A 235 28.31 60.95 -104.84
N LEU A 236 29.63 61.09 -104.96
CA LEU A 236 30.59 60.36 -104.12
C LEU A 236 30.43 60.73 -102.64
N ASP A 237 30.27 62.01 -102.34
CA ASP A 237 30.06 62.51 -100.97
C ASP A 237 28.73 62.00 -100.39
N THR A 238 27.63 62.02 -101.16
CA THR A 238 26.34 61.48 -100.71
C THR A 238 26.36 59.95 -100.52
N LEU A 239 27.05 59.20 -101.40
CA LEU A 239 27.26 57.75 -101.22
C LEU A 239 28.17 57.43 -100.02
N THR A 240 29.17 58.26 -99.75
CA THR A 240 30.07 58.12 -98.59
C THR A 240 29.31 58.34 -97.28
N ASN A 241 28.43 59.35 -97.23
CA ASN A 241 27.55 59.57 -96.09
C ASN A 241 26.55 58.41 -95.91
N GLN A 242 25.88 57.96 -96.98
CA GLN A 242 24.99 56.79 -96.92
C GLN A 242 25.69 55.51 -96.44
N PHE A 243 26.97 55.32 -96.81
CA PHE A 243 27.79 54.21 -96.31
C PHE A 243 28.14 54.37 -94.82
N SER A 244 28.46 55.58 -94.36
CA SER A 244 28.66 55.90 -92.94
C SER A 244 27.41 55.62 -92.11
N ASP A 245 26.24 56.10 -92.56
CA ASP A 245 24.95 55.88 -91.88
C ASP A 245 24.61 54.38 -91.83
N SER A 246 24.81 53.66 -92.94
CA SER A 246 24.63 52.21 -93.01
C SER A 246 25.56 51.46 -92.04
N LYS A 247 26.81 51.92 -91.89
CA LYS A 247 27.76 51.35 -90.92
C LYS A 247 27.31 51.59 -89.48
N GLN A 248 26.85 52.79 -89.15
CA GLN A 248 26.33 53.09 -87.81
C GLN A 248 25.08 52.26 -87.49
N HIS A 249 24.15 52.08 -88.45
CA HIS A 249 23.01 51.18 -88.29
C HIS A 249 23.44 49.72 -88.02
N ILE A 250 24.47 49.22 -88.71
CA ILE A 250 25.04 47.89 -88.46
C ILE A 250 25.67 47.79 -87.06
N GLU A 251 26.31 48.86 -86.58
CA GLU A 251 26.93 48.90 -85.24
C GLU A 251 25.85 48.87 -84.13
N VAL A 252 24.79 49.69 -84.24
CA VAL A 252 23.64 49.64 -83.31
C VAL A 252 22.92 48.28 -83.35
N LEU A 253 22.82 47.64 -84.52
CA LEU A 253 22.23 46.29 -84.62
C LEU A 253 23.10 45.22 -83.95
N LYS A 254 24.43 45.34 -83.97
CA LYS A 254 25.34 44.46 -83.23
C LYS A 254 25.20 44.65 -81.72
N GLU A 255 25.15 45.88 -81.23
CA GLU A 255 24.90 46.18 -79.81
C GLU A 255 23.54 45.66 -79.35
N SER A 256 22.50 45.79 -80.19
CA SER A 256 21.18 45.21 -79.91
C SER A 256 21.18 43.67 -79.89
N LEU A 257 22.06 43.04 -80.69
CA LEU A 257 22.23 41.58 -80.70
C LEU A 257 22.97 41.11 -79.44
N THR A 258 24.11 41.71 -79.08
CA THR A 258 24.88 41.30 -77.89
C THR A 258 24.11 41.54 -76.59
N ALA A 259 23.31 42.61 -76.51
CA ALA A 259 22.41 42.84 -75.38
C ALA A 259 21.30 41.75 -75.27
N LYS A 260 20.83 41.20 -76.40
CA LYS A 260 19.87 40.08 -76.41
C LYS A 260 20.54 38.76 -76.04
N GLU A 261 21.77 38.52 -76.52
CA GLU A 261 22.58 37.34 -76.16
C GLU A 261 22.89 37.31 -74.65
N GLN A 262 23.31 38.44 -74.08
CA GLN A 262 23.50 38.60 -72.63
C GLN A 262 22.20 38.34 -71.85
N ARG A 263 21.06 38.89 -72.32
CA ARG A 263 19.76 38.64 -71.68
C ARG A 263 19.33 37.18 -71.79
N ALA A 264 19.61 36.51 -72.91
CA ALA A 264 19.34 35.08 -73.08
C ALA A 264 20.20 34.22 -72.14
N ALA A 265 21.48 34.57 -71.96
CA ALA A 265 22.37 33.90 -71.00
C ALA A 265 21.88 34.06 -69.55
N ILE A 266 21.43 35.25 -69.14
CA ILE A 266 20.85 35.49 -67.81
C ILE A 266 19.60 34.63 -67.62
N LEU A 267 18.65 34.67 -68.57
CA LEU A 267 17.42 33.86 -68.52
C LEU A 267 17.72 32.36 -68.49
N GLN A 268 18.77 31.89 -69.17
CA GLN A 268 19.21 30.50 -69.11
C GLN A 268 19.68 30.14 -67.69
N THR A 269 20.52 30.98 -67.06
CA THR A 269 20.95 30.75 -65.67
C THR A 269 19.81 30.83 -64.65
N GLU A 270 18.80 31.66 -64.88
CA GLU A 270 17.58 31.70 -64.06
C GLU A 270 16.75 30.40 -64.21
N VAL A 271 16.60 29.89 -65.43
CA VAL A 271 15.91 28.61 -65.71
C VAL A 271 16.64 27.43 -65.06
N ASP A 272 17.97 27.38 -65.14
CA ASP A 272 18.75 26.28 -64.56
C ASP A 272 18.80 26.33 -63.02
N ALA A 273 18.80 27.53 -62.42
CA ALA A 273 18.60 27.69 -60.98
C ALA A 273 17.19 27.26 -60.53
N LEU A 274 16.15 27.52 -61.34
CA LEU A 274 14.79 27.04 -61.07
C LEU A 274 14.65 25.53 -61.21
N ARG A 275 15.39 24.89 -62.14
CA ARG A 275 15.45 23.42 -62.28
C ARG A 275 16.05 22.75 -61.06
N LEU A 276 17.23 23.18 -60.62
CA LEU A 276 17.87 22.68 -59.39
C LEU A 276 16.93 22.82 -58.17
N ARG A 277 16.27 23.98 -58.03
CA ARG A 277 15.32 24.23 -56.95
C ARG A 277 14.05 23.37 -57.03
N LEU A 278 13.67 22.90 -58.23
CA LEU A 278 12.57 21.94 -58.42
C LEU A 278 13.01 20.54 -57.97
N GLU A 279 14.20 20.09 -58.37
CA GLU A 279 14.80 18.81 -57.96
C GLU A 279 15.00 18.73 -56.43
N GLU A 280 15.43 19.82 -55.78
CA GLU A 280 15.48 19.93 -54.31
C GLU A 280 14.09 19.75 -53.67
N LYS A 281 13.03 20.28 -54.29
CA LYS A 281 11.66 20.16 -53.78
C LYS A 281 11.08 18.78 -54.04
N GLU A 282 11.36 18.16 -55.18
CA GLU A 282 10.94 16.81 -55.51
C GLU A 282 11.63 15.77 -54.62
N THR A 283 12.93 15.88 -54.40
CA THR A 283 13.65 15.01 -53.44
C THR A 283 13.18 15.22 -52.00
N THR A 284 12.83 16.45 -51.60
CA THR A 284 12.20 16.71 -50.29
C THR A 284 10.79 16.11 -50.19
N LEU A 285 9.99 16.20 -51.25
CA LEU A 285 8.64 15.63 -51.31
C LEU A 285 8.69 14.10 -51.26
N ASN A 286 9.60 13.46 -52.00
CA ASN A 286 9.81 12.01 -51.96
C ASN A 286 10.23 11.51 -50.56
N LYS A 287 11.10 12.25 -49.85
CA LYS A 287 11.42 11.98 -48.43
C LYS A 287 10.18 12.07 -47.54
N LYS A 288 9.30 13.05 -47.76
CA LYS A 288 8.05 13.21 -46.99
C LYS A 288 7.00 12.16 -47.33
N SER A 289 6.87 11.74 -48.58
CA SER A 289 6.03 10.60 -48.97
C SER A 289 6.49 9.30 -48.31
N LYS A 290 7.82 9.04 -48.26
CA LYS A 290 8.36 7.86 -47.57
C LYS A 290 8.07 7.91 -46.06
N GLN A 291 8.29 9.06 -45.41
CA GLN A 291 7.94 9.24 -44.00
C GLN A 291 6.44 9.03 -43.72
N ILE A 292 5.54 9.47 -44.61
CA ILE A 292 4.10 9.25 -44.48
C ILE A 292 3.75 7.76 -44.64
N GLN A 293 4.43 7.04 -45.54
CA GLN A 293 4.26 5.59 -45.71
C GLN A 293 4.70 4.84 -44.46
N GLU A 294 5.89 5.14 -43.93
CA GLU A 294 6.44 4.52 -42.71
C GLU A 294 5.50 4.73 -41.50
N MET A 295 5.08 5.97 -41.24
CA MET A 295 4.10 6.28 -40.20
C MET A 295 2.72 5.60 -40.43
N SER A 296 2.37 5.27 -41.68
CA SER A 296 1.13 4.55 -42.00
C SER A 296 1.26 3.03 -41.79
N GLU A 297 2.46 2.48 -41.91
CA GLU A 297 2.77 1.08 -41.64
C GLU A 297 2.87 0.84 -40.13
N GLU A 298 3.52 1.73 -39.37
CA GLU A 298 3.51 1.76 -37.90
C GLU A 298 2.09 1.91 -37.34
N LYS A 299 1.28 2.79 -37.93
CA LYS A 299 -0.14 2.88 -37.60
C LYS A 299 -0.88 1.56 -37.91
N GLY A 300 -0.42 0.79 -38.90
CA GLY A 300 -0.93 -0.55 -39.20
C GLY A 300 -0.65 -1.54 -38.07
N THR A 301 0.62 -1.65 -37.64
CA THR A 301 1.02 -2.58 -36.57
C THR A 301 0.37 -2.23 -35.24
N LEU A 302 0.37 -0.96 -34.85
CA LEU A 302 -0.28 -0.48 -33.62
C LEU A 302 -1.80 -0.76 -33.61
N ASN A 303 -2.49 -0.70 -34.76
CA ASN A 303 -3.90 -1.10 -34.82
C ASN A 303 -4.10 -2.62 -34.65
N GLY A 304 -3.13 -3.44 -35.07
CA GLY A 304 -3.11 -4.88 -34.80
C GLY A 304 -2.94 -5.17 -33.32
N GLU A 305 -1.92 -4.58 -32.68
CA GLU A 305 -1.67 -4.70 -31.23
C GLU A 305 -2.88 -4.24 -30.40
N ILE A 306 -3.54 -3.14 -30.80
CA ILE A 306 -4.79 -2.65 -30.19
C ILE A 306 -5.95 -3.65 -30.37
N HIS A 307 -5.95 -4.50 -31.39
CA HIS A 307 -6.95 -5.55 -31.57
C HIS A 307 -6.65 -6.75 -30.67
N ASP A 308 -5.41 -7.24 -30.67
CA ASP A 308 -4.97 -8.37 -29.84
C ASP A 308 -5.13 -8.07 -28.33
N LEU A 309 -4.87 -6.83 -27.92
CA LEU A 309 -5.08 -6.37 -26.54
C LEU A 309 -6.58 -6.29 -26.16
N LYS A 310 -7.48 -5.99 -27.11
CA LYS A 310 -8.93 -6.02 -26.88
C LYS A 310 -9.45 -7.44 -26.74
N ASP A 311 -9.01 -8.35 -27.60
CA ASP A 311 -9.39 -9.77 -27.54
C ASP A 311 -8.86 -10.40 -26.24
N MET A 312 -7.63 -10.06 -25.82
CA MET A 312 -7.09 -10.44 -24.51
C MET A 312 -7.90 -9.85 -23.34
N LEU A 313 -8.35 -8.60 -23.44
CA LEU A 313 -9.21 -7.97 -22.44
C LEU A 313 -10.57 -8.69 -22.35
N GLU A 314 -11.22 -8.97 -23.47
CA GLU A 314 -12.51 -9.67 -23.50
C GLU A 314 -12.40 -11.11 -22.93
N VAL A 315 -11.28 -11.80 -23.18
CA VAL A 315 -10.96 -13.10 -22.53
C VAL A 315 -10.76 -12.93 -21.01
N LYS A 316 -10.09 -11.88 -20.55
CA LYS A 316 -9.94 -11.57 -19.12
C LYS A 316 -11.29 -11.24 -18.47
N GLU A 317 -12.14 -10.44 -19.10
CA GLU A 317 -13.50 -10.13 -18.63
C GLU A 317 -14.37 -11.39 -18.53
N ARG A 318 -14.34 -12.27 -19.54
CA ARG A 318 -15.02 -13.58 -19.48
C ARG A 318 -14.52 -14.41 -18.29
N LYS A 319 -13.20 -14.43 -18.03
CA LYS A 319 -12.61 -15.15 -16.88
C LYS A 319 -13.03 -14.55 -15.54
N VAL A 320 -13.05 -13.22 -15.41
CA VAL A 320 -13.56 -12.51 -14.23
C VAL A 320 -15.03 -12.86 -13.98
N ASN A 321 -15.88 -12.81 -15.01
CA ASN A 321 -17.30 -13.20 -14.91
C ASN A 321 -17.52 -14.66 -14.48
N VAL A 322 -16.63 -15.59 -14.84
CA VAL A 322 -16.67 -16.99 -14.36
C VAL A 322 -16.24 -17.10 -12.89
N LEU A 323 -15.21 -16.35 -12.47
CA LEU A 323 -14.76 -16.31 -11.08
C LEU A 323 -15.79 -15.65 -10.16
N GLN A 324 -16.42 -14.56 -10.61
CA GLN A 324 -17.51 -13.86 -9.91
C GLN A 324 -18.64 -14.84 -9.54
N LYS A 325 -19.15 -15.60 -10.52
CA LYS A 325 -20.19 -16.64 -10.32
C LYS A 325 -19.75 -17.76 -9.40
N LYS A 326 -18.45 -18.09 -9.36
CA LYS A 326 -17.92 -19.10 -8.43
C LYS A 326 -17.85 -18.56 -6.99
N ILE A 327 -17.52 -17.28 -6.81
CA ILE A 327 -17.57 -16.59 -5.51
C ILE A 327 -19.01 -16.51 -5.00
N GLU A 328 -19.96 -16.11 -5.85
CA GLU A 328 -21.40 -16.04 -5.51
C GLU A 328 -21.94 -17.39 -5.00
N ASN A 329 -21.60 -18.48 -5.71
CA ASN A 329 -21.97 -19.85 -5.33
C ASN A 329 -21.32 -20.27 -3.98
N LEU A 330 -20.03 -19.99 -3.78
CA LEU A 330 -19.36 -20.27 -2.50
C LEU A 330 -19.95 -19.45 -1.33
N GLN A 331 -20.35 -18.20 -1.57
CA GLN A 331 -21.06 -17.37 -0.60
C GLN A 331 -22.47 -17.89 -0.29
N GLU A 332 -23.18 -18.47 -1.25
CA GLU A 332 -24.45 -19.16 -1.01
C GLU A 332 -24.27 -20.43 -0.16
N GLN A 333 -23.29 -21.28 -0.50
CA GLN A 333 -22.94 -22.46 0.30
C GLN A 333 -22.53 -22.09 1.74
N LEU A 334 -21.76 -21.01 1.92
CA LEU A 334 -21.39 -20.51 3.24
C LEU A 334 -22.63 -20.08 4.04
N ARG A 335 -23.54 -19.30 3.44
CA ARG A 335 -24.79 -18.87 4.09
C ARG A 335 -25.70 -20.04 4.47
N ASP A 336 -25.73 -21.11 3.69
CA ASP A 336 -26.46 -22.33 4.05
C ASP A 336 -25.78 -23.13 5.18
N LYS A 337 -24.44 -23.09 5.26
CA LYS A 337 -23.70 -23.63 6.41
C LYS A 337 -23.90 -22.80 7.67
N GLU A 338 -23.96 -21.47 7.57
CA GLU A 338 -24.31 -20.58 8.69
C GLU A 338 -25.71 -20.87 9.23
N LYS A 339 -26.72 -21.06 8.36
CA LYS A 339 -28.07 -21.49 8.76
C LYS A 339 -28.06 -22.83 9.49
N GLN A 340 -27.30 -23.83 8.98
CA GLN A 340 -27.14 -25.14 9.62
C GLN A 340 -26.46 -25.02 11.00
N MET A 341 -25.45 -24.15 11.14
CA MET A 341 -24.80 -23.88 12.43
C MET A 341 -25.71 -23.12 13.40
N SER A 342 -26.59 -22.24 12.92
CA SER A 342 -27.57 -21.54 13.78
C SER A 342 -28.60 -22.51 14.37
N SER A 343 -29.20 -23.38 13.55
CA SER A 343 -30.19 -24.36 14.04
C SER A 343 -29.56 -25.41 14.96
N LEU A 344 -28.29 -25.78 14.74
CA LEU A 344 -27.53 -26.60 15.69
C LEU A 344 -27.27 -25.87 17.02
N LYS A 345 -26.90 -24.58 17.00
CA LYS A 345 -26.75 -23.76 18.22
C LYS A 345 -28.05 -23.61 18.99
N GLU A 346 -29.19 -23.46 18.31
CA GLU A 346 -30.52 -23.44 18.93
C GLU A 346 -30.87 -24.78 19.57
N ARG A 347 -30.60 -25.90 18.88
CA ARG A 347 -30.80 -27.25 19.45
C ARG A 347 -29.92 -27.50 20.68
N VAL A 348 -28.67 -27.02 20.67
CA VAL A 348 -27.78 -27.09 21.85
C VAL A 348 -28.32 -26.25 23.01
N LYS A 349 -28.82 -25.04 22.76
CA LYS A 349 -29.47 -24.22 23.80
C LYS A 349 -30.70 -24.90 24.41
N SER A 350 -31.52 -25.58 23.60
CA SER A 350 -32.65 -26.36 24.09
C SER A 350 -32.18 -27.49 25.01
N LEU A 351 -31.23 -28.31 24.55
CA LEU A 351 -30.67 -29.40 25.35
C LEU A 351 -30.00 -28.90 26.64
N GLN A 352 -29.34 -27.75 26.62
CA GLN A 352 -28.74 -27.14 27.81
C GLN A 352 -29.81 -26.68 28.83
N ALA A 353 -30.95 -26.18 28.36
CA ALA A 353 -32.09 -25.87 29.22
C ALA A 353 -32.70 -27.15 29.81
N ASP A 354 -32.84 -28.21 29.01
CA ASP A 354 -33.31 -29.52 29.47
C ASP A 354 -32.35 -30.13 30.52
N THR A 355 -31.03 -30.01 30.33
CA THR A 355 -30.02 -30.42 31.33
C THR A 355 -30.15 -29.61 32.62
N SER A 356 -30.25 -28.29 32.55
CA SER A 356 -30.42 -27.43 33.73
C SER A 356 -31.72 -27.74 34.50
N ASN A 357 -32.80 -28.11 33.78
CA ASN A 357 -34.04 -28.60 34.39
C ASN A 357 -33.83 -29.96 35.09
N THR A 358 -33.06 -30.89 34.51
CA THR A 358 -32.73 -32.16 35.18
C THR A 358 -31.82 -31.98 36.38
N ASP A 359 -30.84 -31.07 36.32
CA ASP A 359 -29.94 -30.77 37.44
C ASP A 359 -30.75 -30.19 38.62
N THR A 360 -31.66 -29.25 38.34
CA THR A 360 -32.57 -28.69 39.35
C THR A 360 -33.45 -29.78 39.99
N ALA A 361 -33.92 -30.75 39.20
CA ALA A 361 -34.68 -31.89 39.70
C ALA A 361 -33.82 -32.85 40.53
N LEU A 362 -32.55 -33.08 40.16
CA LEU A 362 -31.60 -33.86 40.94
C LEU A 362 -31.30 -33.18 42.29
N THR A 363 -30.97 -31.90 42.32
CA THR A 363 -30.77 -31.15 43.58
C THR A 363 -32.01 -31.20 44.48
N THR A 364 -33.21 -31.12 43.91
CA THR A 364 -34.46 -31.28 44.68
C THR A 364 -34.61 -32.68 45.29
N LEU A 365 -34.14 -33.73 44.59
CA LEU A 365 -34.12 -35.10 45.10
C LEU A 365 -33.02 -35.31 46.15
N GLU A 366 -31.85 -34.68 45.99
CA GLU A 366 -30.75 -34.69 46.95
C GLU A 366 -31.12 -33.98 48.26
N GLU A 367 -31.76 -32.80 48.20
CA GLU A 367 -32.31 -32.11 49.37
C GLU A 367 -33.37 -32.97 50.07
N SER A 368 -34.24 -33.63 49.30
CA SER A 368 -35.25 -34.55 49.83
C SER A 368 -34.62 -35.75 50.52
N LEU A 369 -33.57 -36.33 49.93
CA LEU A 369 -32.81 -37.45 50.50
C LEU A 369 -32.09 -37.03 51.78
N ALA A 370 -31.39 -35.90 51.78
CA ALA A 370 -30.71 -35.35 52.96
C ALA A 370 -31.70 -35.06 54.10
N GLU A 371 -32.91 -34.58 53.82
CA GLU A 371 -33.93 -34.43 54.87
C GLU A 371 -34.50 -35.78 55.34
N LYS A 372 -34.60 -36.80 54.47
CA LYS A 372 -34.90 -38.18 54.92
C LYS A 372 -33.81 -38.71 55.83
N GLU A 373 -32.54 -38.45 55.54
CA GLU A 373 -31.41 -38.82 56.40
C GLU A 373 -31.46 -38.09 57.74
N ARG A 374 -31.73 -36.77 57.77
CA ARG A 374 -31.97 -36.03 59.03
C ARG A 374 -33.18 -36.55 59.82
N ILE A 375 -34.23 -37.05 59.16
CA ILE A 375 -35.36 -37.71 59.83
C ILE A 375 -34.93 -39.06 60.40
N ILE A 376 -34.18 -39.86 59.64
CA ILE A 376 -33.64 -41.15 60.08
C ILE A 376 -32.71 -40.96 61.29
N GLU A 377 -31.83 -39.96 61.29
CA GLU A 377 -30.92 -39.71 62.41
C GLU A 377 -31.67 -39.31 63.68
N ARG A 378 -32.63 -38.37 63.58
CA ARG A 378 -33.52 -38.02 64.71
C ARG A 378 -34.28 -39.24 65.27
N LEU A 379 -34.64 -40.20 64.40
CA LEU A 379 -35.29 -41.45 64.82
C LEU A 379 -34.30 -42.47 65.43
N LYS A 380 -33.02 -42.46 65.06
CA LYS A 380 -31.96 -43.19 65.78
C LYS A 380 -31.73 -42.55 67.15
N GLU A 381 -31.49 -41.23 67.22
CA GLU A 381 -31.30 -40.49 68.46
C GLU A 381 -32.47 -40.66 69.44
N GLN A 382 -33.71 -40.72 68.92
CA GLN A 382 -34.87 -41.02 69.73
C GLN A 382 -34.84 -42.45 70.25
N ARG A 383 -34.65 -43.45 69.39
CA ARG A 383 -34.52 -44.86 69.83
C ARG A 383 -33.43 -45.02 70.90
N ASP A 384 -32.27 -44.41 70.68
CA ASP A 384 -31.14 -44.45 71.60
C ASP A 384 -31.44 -43.74 72.94
N ARG A 385 -32.30 -42.72 72.96
CA ARG A 385 -32.82 -42.13 74.21
C ARG A 385 -33.83 -43.06 74.86
N ASP A 386 -34.83 -43.52 74.12
CA ASP A 386 -35.86 -44.45 74.60
C ASP A 386 -35.23 -45.74 75.16
N ASP A 387 -34.12 -46.23 74.60
CA ASP A 387 -33.41 -47.44 75.06
C ASP A 387 -32.44 -47.16 76.23
N ARG A 388 -31.89 -45.94 76.37
CA ARG A 388 -31.23 -45.49 77.61
C ARG A 388 -32.24 -45.38 78.75
N GLU A 389 -33.38 -44.74 78.52
CA GLU A 389 -34.46 -44.59 79.50
C GLU A 389 -34.98 -45.95 79.98
N LYS A 390 -35.21 -46.92 79.06
CA LYS A 390 -35.52 -48.32 79.43
C LYS A 390 -34.40 -48.99 80.22
N THR A 391 -33.13 -48.71 79.92
CA THR A 391 -31.98 -49.29 80.64
C THR A 391 -31.89 -48.73 82.07
N GLU A 392 -32.11 -47.43 82.24
CA GLU A 392 -32.16 -46.75 83.54
C GLU A 392 -33.38 -47.22 84.37
N GLU A 393 -34.55 -47.39 83.76
CA GLU A 393 -35.73 -48.00 84.38
C GLU A 393 -35.44 -49.44 84.82
N ILE A 394 -34.80 -50.25 83.96
CA ILE A 394 -34.39 -51.62 84.29
C ILE A 394 -33.37 -51.64 85.44
N ASP A 395 -32.43 -50.71 85.50
CA ASP A 395 -31.43 -50.64 86.58
C ASP A 395 -32.02 -50.11 87.90
N SER A 396 -33.00 -49.19 87.86
CA SER A 396 -33.79 -48.81 89.03
C SER A 396 -34.59 -50.01 89.56
N ASN A 397 -35.29 -50.74 88.68
CA ASN A 397 -36.01 -51.97 89.03
C ASN A 397 -35.07 -53.04 89.61
N LYS A 398 -33.86 -53.24 89.06
CA LYS A 398 -32.84 -54.14 89.64
C LYS A 398 -32.43 -53.71 91.04
N LYS A 399 -32.26 -52.40 91.27
CA LYS A 399 -31.90 -51.84 92.57
C LYS A 399 -33.02 -52.04 93.59
N GLU A 400 -34.27 -51.70 93.26
CA GLU A 400 -35.42 -51.95 94.12
C GLU A 400 -35.58 -53.45 94.44
N LEU A 401 -35.37 -54.33 93.47
CA LEU A 401 -35.40 -55.79 93.67
C LEU A 401 -34.24 -56.28 94.56
N LYS A 402 -33.06 -55.62 94.53
CA LYS A 402 -31.95 -55.87 95.47
C LYS A 402 -32.28 -55.37 96.88
N ASP A 403 -32.80 -54.16 97.02
CA ASP A 403 -33.16 -53.56 98.31
C ASP A 403 -34.32 -54.36 98.97
N LEU A 404 -35.27 -54.85 98.18
CA LEU A 404 -36.32 -55.79 98.61
C LEU A 404 -35.74 -57.15 99.03
N LYS A 405 -34.75 -57.70 98.32
CA LYS A 405 -34.05 -58.93 98.73
C LYS A 405 -33.32 -58.76 100.05
N GLU A 406 -32.59 -57.66 100.23
CA GLU A 406 -31.90 -57.34 101.49
C GLU A 406 -32.91 -57.18 102.65
N LYS A 407 -34.05 -56.54 102.39
CA LYS A 407 -35.15 -56.43 103.36
C LYS A 407 -35.80 -57.79 103.70
N VAL A 408 -35.91 -58.70 102.73
CA VAL A 408 -36.35 -60.10 102.97
C VAL A 408 -35.31 -60.86 103.79
N SER A 409 -34.01 -60.71 103.50
CA SER A 409 -32.94 -61.34 104.27
C SER A 409 -32.85 -60.81 105.71
N LEU A 410 -33.07 -59.51 105.93
CA LEU A 410 -33.20 -58.93 107.27
C LEU A 410 -34.40 -59.52 108.02
N LEU A 411 -35.56 -59.60 107.37
CA LEU A 411 -36.76 -60.22 107.98
C LEU A 411 -36.59 -61.74 108.24
N GLN A 412 -35.76 -62.45 107.46
CA GLN A 412 -35.37 -63.83 107.74
C GLN A 412 -34.42 -63.93 108.95
N GLY A 413 -33.52 -62.96 109.13
CA GLY A 413 -32.72 -62.79 110.34
C GLY A 413 -33.58 -62.53 111.57
N ASP A 414 -34.45 -61.52 111.52
CA ASP A 414 -35.43 -61.20 112.58
C ASP A 414 -36.31 -62.41 112.92
N LEU A 415 -36.72 -63.21 111.93
CA LEU A 415 -37.48 -64.43 112.15
C LEU A 415 -36.65 -65.50 112.87
N SER A 416 -35.40 -65.73 112.44
CA SER A 416 -34.47 -66.68 113.08
C SER A 416 -34.16 -66.28 114.52
N ASP A 417 -33.95 -64.99 114.78
CA ASP A 417 -33.76 -64.45 116.13
C ASP A 417 -35.03 -64.58 116.98
N ARG A 418 -36.23 -64.49 116.39
CA ARG A 418 -37.49 -64.81 117.10
C ARG A 418 -37.64 -66.30 117.38
N GLU A 419 -37.16 -67.17 116.50
CA GLU A 419 -37.17 -68.62 116.70
C GLU A 419 -36.18 -69.07 117.80
N THR A 420 -34.98 -68.49 117.86
CA THR A 420 -34.02 -68.74 118.96
C THR A 420 -34.55 -68.23 120.30
N ASN A 421 -35.03 -66.99 120.37
CA ASN A 421 -35.68 -66.45 121.58
C ASN A 421 -36.88 -67.33 122.03
N LEU A 422 -37.62 -67.94 121.10
CA LEU A 422 -38.72 -68.84 121.42
C LEU A 422 -38.25 -70.23 121.91
N LEU A 423 -37.08 -70.70 121.46
CA LEU A 423 -36.41 -71.88 122.03
C LEU A 423 -35.90 -71.60 123.44
N ASP A 424 -35.23 -70.47 123.67
CA ASP A 424 -34.74 -70.05 124.99
C ASP A 424 -35.90 -69.92 125.99
N LEU A 425 -37.03 -69.34 125.59
CA LEU A 425 -38.24 -69.26 126.39
C LEU A 425 -38.86 -70.64 126.69
N LYS A 426 -38.78 -71.61 125.77
CA LYS A 426 -39.19 -73.00 126.01
C LYS A 426 -38.27 -73.70 127.02
N GLU A 427 -36.96 -73.49 126.94
CA GLU A 427 -36.01 -74.05 127.90
C GLU A 427 -36.19 -73.41 129.28
N HIS A 428 -36.42 -72.09 129.34
CA HIS A 428 -36.77 -71.39 130.58
C HIS A 428 -38.07 -71.95 131.20
N ALA A 429 -39.12 -72.17 130.41
CA ALA A 429 -40.36 -72.80 130.88
C ALA A 429 -40.15 -74.23 131.40
N SER A 430 -39.31 -75.02 130.71
CA SER A 430 -38.95 -76.39 131.11
C SER A 430 -38.15 -76.40 132.42
N SER A 431 -37.21 -75.48 132.60
CA SER A 431 -36.47 -75.33 133.86
C SER A 431 -37.38 -74.93 135.03
N LEU A 432 -38.33 -74.02 134.79
CA LEU A 432 -39.34 -73.59 135.76
C LEU A 432 -40.22 -74.77 136.21
N ALA A 433 -40.69 -75.61 135.28
CA ALA A 433 -41.44 -76.83 135.59
C ALA A 433 -40.62 -77.80 136.47
N SER A 434 -39.33 -78.00 136.16
CA SER A 434 -38.44 -78.82 136.99
C SER A 434 -38.24 -78.25 138.42
N SER A 435 -38.27 -76.92 138.55
CA SER A 435 -38.19 -76.23 139.86
C SER A 435 -39.47 -76.37 140.68
N GLY A 436 -40.63 -76.45 140.01
CA GLY A 436 -41.93 -76.67 140.64
C GLY A 436 -41.99 -78.01 141.36
N LEU A 437 -41.58 -79.09 140.68
CA LEU A 437 -41.51 -80.45 141.27
C LEU A 437 -40.60 -80.50 142.51
N LYS A 438 -39.46 -79.79 142.49
CA LYS A 438 -38.54 -79.68 143.65
C LYS A 438 -39.10 -78.85 144.82
N LYS A 439 -40.09 -77.99 144.58
CA LYS A 439 -40.81 -77.24 145.62
C LYS A 439 -41.95 -78.07 146.21
N ASP A 440 -42.75 -78.74 145.38
CA ASP A 440 -43.87 -79.58 145.81
C ASP A 440 -43.42 -80.73 146.74
N SER A 441 -42.30 -81.39 146.40
CA SER A 441 -41.70 -82.44 147.25
C SER A 441 -41.22 -81.90 148.61
N LYS A 442 -40.77 -80.65 148.70
CA LYS A 442 -40.43 -80.00 149.99
C LYS A 442 -41.68 -79.60 150.78
N LEU A 443 -42.76 -79.25 150.09
CA LEU A 443 -44.01 -78.81 150.72
C LEU A 443 -44.67 -79.97 151.47
N LYS A 444 -44.78 -81.16 150.84
CA LYS A 444 -45.24 -82.41 151.49
C LYS A 444 -44.44 -82.79 152.74
N THR A 445 -43.12 -82.56 152.74
CA THR A 445 -42.26 -82.81 153.92
C THR A 445 -42.56 -81.84 155.09
N MET A 446 -42.92 -80.59 154.77
CA MET A 446 -43.29 -79.58 155.77
C MET A 446 -44.70 -79.81 156.34
N GLU A 447 -45.65 -80.29 155.54
CA GLU A 447 -47.01 -80.64 155.99
C GLU A 447 -47.01 -81.73 157.06
N ILE A 448 -46.23 -82.79 156.87
CA ILE A 448 -46.06 -83.88 157.86
C ILE A 448 -45.49 -83.35 159.19
N SER A 449 -44.54 -82.41 159.11
CA SER A 449 -43.93 -81.75 160.28
C SER A 449 -44.86 -80.74 160.98
N LEU A 450 -45.92 -80.28 160.29
CA LEU A 450 -46.93 -79.38 160.85
C LEU A 450 -47.97 -80.15 161.67
N GLU A 451 -48.41 -81.32 161.18
CA GLU A 451 -49.46 -82.11 161.86
C GLU A 451 -48.98 -82.67 163.19
N GLN A 452 -47.75 -83.20 163.25
CA GLN A 452 -47.08 -83.63 164.48
C GLN A 452 -46.94 -82.51 165.53
N ARG A 453 -47.04 -81.24 165.11
CA ARG A 453 -47.00 -80.07 166.01
C ARG A 453 -48.36 -79.66 166.55
N LYS A 454 -49.47 -80.03 165.90
CA LYS A 454 -50.84 -79.69 166.37
C LYS A 454 -51.26 -80.50 167.60
N GLU A 455 -50.92 -81.79 167.65
CA GLU A 455 -51.27 -82.66 168.78
C GLU A 455 -50.66 -82.21 170.12
N ALA A 456 -49.51 -81.52 170.07
CA ALA A 456 -48.86 -80.97 171.27
C ALA A 456 -49.61 -79.77 171.86
N CYS A 457 -50.24 -78.93 171.05
CA CYS A 457 -50.92 -77.71 171.50
C CYS A 457 -52.25 -77.99 172.21
N LEU A 458 -53.00 -79.01 171.78
CA LEU A 458 -54.33 -79.38 172.31
C LEU A 458 -54.37 -79.71 173.81
N LYS A 459 -53.21 -79.94 174.46
CA LYS A 459 -53.14 -80.27 175.89
C LYS A 459 -52.94 -79.07 176.83
N LEU A 460 -52.50 -77.91 176.32
CA LEU A 460 -52.24 -76.72 177.16
C LEU A 460 -53.33 -75.64 177.05
N GLU A 461 -54.18 -75.69 176.03
CA GLU A 461 -55.22 -74.68 175.77
C GLU A 461 -56.38 -74.71 176.81
N ASN A 462 -56.45 -75.76 177.65
CA ASN A 462 -57.54 -75.97 178.61
C ASN A 462 -57.43 -75.20 179.94
N GLN A 463 -56.40 -74.36 180.15
CA GLN A 463 -56.29 -73.49 181.36
C GLN A 463 -56.75 -72.03 181.13
N LEU A 464 -57.89 -71.93 180.42
CA LEU A 464 -59.06 -71.16 180.87
C LEU A 464 -58.94 -69.62 181.05
N LYS A 465 -58.98 -68.92 179.91
CA LYS A 465 -59.86 -67.75 179.62
C LYS A 465 -60.30 -66.83 180.78
N ARG A 466 -59.70 -65.63 180.85
CA ARG A 466 -60.30 -64.27 180.98
C ARG A 466 -59.16 -63.26 181.19
N VAL A 467 -59.17 -61.99 180.77
CA VAL A 467 -60.20 -60.94 180.60
C VAL A 467 -59.85 -60.14 179.32
N LYS A 468 -60.71 -60.09 178.29
CA LYS A 468 -61.73 -59.05 177.93
C LYS A 468 -61.14 -57.78 177.22
N PRO A 469 -61.73 -57.23 176.14
CA PRO A 469 -61.03 -56.34 175.18
C PRO A 469 -61.61 -54.91 175.01
N LEU A 470 -60.96 -54.11 174.12
CA LEU A 470 -61.46 -53.05 173.19
C LEU A 470 -60.48 -51.83 173.10
N LEU A 471 -60.49 -50.89 172.13
CA LEU A 471 -61.59 -50.29 171.34
C LEU A 471 -61.13 -49.42 170.11
N LEU A 472 -61.77 -49.56 168.91
CA LEU A 472 -62.03 -48.57 167.78
C LEU A 472 -60.88 -47.66 167.19
N CYS A 473 -60.97 -46.89 166.06
CA CYS A 473 -61.99 -46.58 165.00
C CYS A 473 -61.36 -46.15 163.61
N VAL A 474 -62.15 -45.59 162.67
CA VAL A 474 -61.81 -45.10 161.28
C VAL A 474 -62.28 -43.62 161.02
N ARG A 475 -62.23 -42.89 159.88
CA ARG A 475 -62.39 -43.13 158.39
C ARG A 475 -62.01 -41.85 157.54
N ALA A 476 -62.10 -41.91 156.18
CA ALA A 476 -62.27 -40.80 155.19
C ALA A 476 -60.99 -40.09 154.66
N GLN A 477 -60.92 -39.34 153.51
CA GLN A 477 -61.86 -38.96 152.42
C GLN A 477 -61.18 -38.90 151.00
N ASN A 478 -61.54 -38.02 150.03
CA ASN A 478 -61.22 -38.16 148.58
C ASN A 478 -61.30 -36.89 147.66
N ALA A 479 -60.50 -36.85 146.56
CA ALA A 479 -60.65 -36.22 145.19
C ALA A 479 -60.75 -34.68 144.87
N THR A 480 -60.13 -34.24 143.72
CA THR A 480 -60.22 -32.93 142.95
C THR A 480 -59.13 -32.92 141.80
N LEU A 481 -59.00 -32.02 140.78
CA LEU A 481 -59.88 -31.28 139.82
C LEU A 481 -59.07 -30.81 138.54
N GLU A 482 -59.58 -29.89 137.67
CA GLU A 482 -59.04 -29.55 136.31
C GLU A 482 -58.48 -28.11 136.06
N ALA A 483 -57.86 -27.92 134.87
CA ALA A 483 -57.74 -26.71 134.01
C ALA A 483 -56.58 -25.68 134.18
N LYS A 484 -55.72 -25.61 133.14
CA LYS A 484 -55.10 -24.36 132.62
C LYS A 484 -54.48 -24.53 131.22
N ALA A 485 -55.05 -23.85 130.23
CA ALA A 485 -54.51 -23.69 128.88
C ALA A 485 -54.69 -22.23 128.42
N ASN A 486 -54.12 -21.88 127.25
CA ASN A 486 -54.28 -20.59 126.54
C ASN A 486 -53.46 -19.38 127.05
N THR A 487 -52.13 -19.48 126.97
CA THR A 487 -51.22 -18.31 126.85
C THR A 487 -50.15 -18.48 125.75
N GLU A 488 -49.74 -19.72 125.47
CA GLU A 488 -48.55 -20.06 124.66
C GLU A 488 -48.73 -19.93 123.13
N LEU A 489 -49.95 -19.70 122.64
CA LEU A 489 -50.24 -19.61 121.20
C LEU A 489 -50.08 -18.20 120.61
N SER A 490 -50.30 -17.14 121.40
CA SER A 490 -50.26 -15.75 120.90
C SER A 490 -48.86 -15.29 120.53
N GLU A 491 -47.83 -15.73 121.28
CA GLU A 491 -46.44 -15.34 121.02
C GLU A 491 -45.90 -15.94 119.71
N ARG A 492 -46.35 -17.17 119.39
CA ARG A 492 -45.99 -17.91 118.17
C ARG A 492 -46.36 -17.18 116.88
N ILE A 493 -47.49 -16.45 116.89
CA ILE A 493 -47.99 -15.72 115.72
C ILE A 493 -47.08 -14.54 115.39
N THR A 494 -46.71 -13.72 116.38
CA THR A 494 -45.86 -12.52 116.14
C THR A 494 -44.46 -12.89 115.65
N SER A 495 -43.98 -14.11 115.90
CA SER A 495 -42.70 -14.59 115.36
C SER A 495 -42.75 -14.68 113.83
N LEU A 496 -43.79 -15.31 113.30
CA LEU A 496 -43.95 -15.60 111.86
C LEU A 496 -44.14 -14.30 111.03
N GLU A 497 -44.81 -13.29 111.57
CA GLU A 497 -45.01 -11.99 110.90
C GLU A 497 -43.68 -11.25 110.63
N ARG A 498 -42.67 -11.46 111.48
CA ARG A 498 -41.33 -10.88 111.31
C ARG A 498 -40.50 -11.64 110.26
N GLU A 499 -40.73 -12.94 110.08
CA GLU A 499 -40.08 -13.76 109.05
C GLU A 499 -40.64 -13.45 107.66
N VAL A 500 -41.96 -13.31 107.52
CA VAL A 500 -42.62 -12.85 106.27
C VAL A 500 -42.10 -11.48 105.83
N SER A 501 -41.82 -10.58 106.79
CA SER A 501 -41.25 -9.26 106.50
C SER A 501 -39.85 -9.33 105.91
N ARG A 502 -38.98 -10.23 106.40
CA ARG A 502 -37.63 -10.45 105.85
C ARG A 502 -37.66 -11.04 104.44
N HIS A 503 -38.50 -12.06 104.21
CA HIS A 503 -38.64 -12.65 102.87
C HIS A 503 -39.15 -11.64 101.81
N ARG A 504 -39.91 -10.62 102.21
CA ARG A 504 -40.27 -9.49 101.32
C ARG A 504 -39.06 -8.64 100.93
N GLU A 505 -38.16 -8.37 101.86
CA GLU A 505 -36.98 -7.53 101.64
C GLU A 505 -35.89 -8.25 100.81
N ASP A 506 -35.73 -9.57 100.99
CA ASP A 506 -34.83 -10.38 100.17
C ASP A 506 -35.38 -10.62 98.74
N SER A 507 -36.70 -10.71 98.59
CA SER A 507 -37.35 -10.72 97.27
C SER A 507 -37.07 -9.43 96.47
N GLY A 508 -37.05 -8.27 97.14
CA GLY A 508 -36.69 -7.00 96.51
C GLY A 508 -35.24 -6.96 95.98
N LYS A 509 -34.29 -7.63 96.66
CA LYS A 509 -32.90 -7.74 96.22
C LYS A 509 -32.76 -8.67 95.01
N ALA A 510 -33.54 -9.75 94.98
CA ALA A 510 -33.59 -10.65 93.82
C ALA A 510 -34.18 -9.96 92.58
N GLN A 511 -35.22 -9.13 92.73
CA GLN A 511 -35.79 -8.34 91.63
C GLN A 511 -34.78 -7.34 91.05
N ALA A 512 -34.01 -6.64 91.90
CA ALA A 512 -33.01 -5.67 91.44
C ALA A 512 -31.88 -6.31 90.61
N GLU A 513 -31.48 -7.56 90.90
CA GLU A 513 -30.48 -8.28 90.10
C GLU A 513 -31.08 -8.82 88.78
N VAL A 514 -32.39 -9.14 88.74
CA VAL A 514 -33.11 -9.42 87.48
C VAL A 514 -33.16 -8.18 86.58
N ASP A 515 -33.49 -7.02 87.13
CA ASP A 515 -33.54 -5.76 86.38
C ASP A 515 -32.14 -5.38 85.84
N ARG A 516 -31.08 -5.66 86.61
CA ARG A 516 -29.68 -5.50 86.18
C ARG A 516 -29.30 -6.43 85.02
N LEU A 517 -29.73 -7.70 85.07
CA LEU A 517 -29.49 -8.66 83.99
C LEU A 517 -30.28 -8.31 82.71
N LEU A 518 -31.45 -7.70 82.84
CA LEU A 518 -32.22 -7.16 81.71
C LEU A 518 -31.53 -5.96 81.05
N GLU A 519 -30.83 -5.11 81.81
CA GLU A 519 -30.06 -4.01 81.22
C GLU A 519 -28.81 -4.52 80.48
N ILE A 520 -28.12 -5.54 81.01
CA ILE A 520 -27.00 -6.21 80.30
C ILE A 520 -27.50 -6.90 79.01
N LEU A 521 -28.72 -7.46 79.02
CA LEU A 521 -29.33 -8.00 77.80
C LEU A 521 -29.66 -6.91 76.77
N ARG A 522 -30.05 -5.70 77.20
CA ARG A 522 -30.19 -4.53 76.30
C ARG A 522 -28.84 -4.07 75.75
N GLU A 523 -27.78 -4.04 76.55
CA GLU A 523 -26.44 -3.70 76.07
C GLU A 523 -25.95 -4.71 75.02
N MET A 524 -26.15 -6.01 75.24
CA MET A 524 -25.84 -7.05 74.25
C MET A 524 -26.74 -6.98 73.00
N GLU A 525 -28.02 -6.65 73.14
CA GLU A 525 -28.92 -6.44 71.99
C GLU A 525 -28.57 -5.16 71.22
N ASN A 526 -28.10 -4.11 71.88
CA ASN A 526 -27.55 -2.92 71.22
C ASN A 526 -26.23 -3.21 70.50
N GLU A 527 -25.28 -3.93 71.11
CA GLU A 527 -24.07 -4.39 70.42
C GLU A 527 -24.37 -5.25 69.19
N LYS A 528 -25.39 -6.13 69.28
CA LYS A 528 -25.87 -6.91 68.14
C LYS A 528 -26.42 -5.98 67.04
N ASN A 529 -27.30 -5.04 67.41
CA ASN A 529 -27.84 -4.06 66.47
C ASN A 529 -26.75 -3.19 65.81
N ASP A 530 -25.65 -2.87 66.50
CA ASP A 530 -24.51 -2.14 65.91
C ASP A 530 -23.65 -3.02 64.99
N LYS A 531 -23.52 -4.32 65.29
CA LYS A 531 -22.89 -5.29 64.36
C LYS A 531 -23.76 -5.50 63.10
N ASP A 532 -25.08 -5.60 63.25
CA ASP A 532 -26.03 -5.67 62.15
C ASP A 532 -26.03 -4.37 61.30
N ARG A 533 -25.87 -3.19 61.92
CA ARG A 533 -25.63 -1.92 61.19
C ARG A 533 -24.32 -1.95 60.40
N LYS A 534 -23.25 -2.54 60.94
CA LYS A 534 -21.95 -2.66 60.25
C LYS A 534 -22.01 -3.57 59.02
N ILE A 535 -22.82 -4.63 59.07
CA ILE A 535 -23.12 -5.48 57.91
C ILE A 535 -23.91 -4.68 56.85
N ASN A 536 -24.95 -3.95 57.26
CA ASN A 536 -25.76 -3.12 56.37
C ASN A 536 -24.99 -1.95 55.71
N GLU A 537 -23.86 -1.50 56.27
CA GLU A 537 -22.97 -0.53 55.62
C GLU A 537 -22.14 -1.18 54.48
N LEU A 538 -21.68 -2.42 54.66
CA LEU A 538 -20.90 -3.15 53.66
C LEU A 538 -21.77 -3.61 52.48
N GLU A 539 -23.00 -4.05 52.74
CA GLU A 539 -23.96 -4.48 51.70
C GLU A 539 -24.43 -3.32 50.80
N ARG A 540 -24.31 -2.06 51.24
CA ARG A 540 -24.77 -0.88 50.50
C ARG A 540 -23.84 -0.37 49.41
N CYS A 541 -22.60 -0.87 49.31
CA CYS A 541 -21.61 -0.33 48.36
C CYS A 541 -21.65 -0.97 46.96
N VAL A 542 -22.40 -2.05 46.75
CA VAL A 542 -22.37 -2.84 45.49
C VAL A 542 -23.67 -2.76 44.66
N GLN A 543 -24.80 -2.32 45.22
CA GLN A 543 -26.11 -2.36 44.51
C GLN A 543 -26.89 -1.03 44.50
N THR A 544 -26.29 0.02 43.93
CA THR A 544 -27.01 1.04 43.14
C THR A 544 -26.17 1.34 41.90
N LYS A 545 -26.69 1.44 40.67
CA LYS A 545 -28.06 1.48 40.12
C LYS A 545 -28.14 0.39 39.02
N ASP A 546 -29.29 -0.07 38.50
CA ASP A 546 -30.58 0.54 38.15
C ASP A 546 -31.68 -0.52 38.40
N GLN A 547 -32.87 -0.27 38.97
CA GLN A 547 -33.94 0.69 38.63
C GLN A 547 -34.43 0.55 37.16
N SER A 548 -35.72 0.43 36.84
CA SER A 548 -36.93 0.68 37.63
C SER A 548 -38.18 0.11 36.92
N LYS A 549 -39.12 -0.50 37.66
CA LYS A 549 -40.55 -0.05 37.78
C LYS A 549 -41.50 -1.09 38.40
N LYS A 550 -42.12 -0.67 39.52
CA LYS A 550 -43.52 -0.86 39.98
C LYS A 550 -44.16 -2.27 39.90
N VAL A 551 -44.52 -2.92 41.01
CA VAL A 551 -45.56 -2.57 42.04
C VAL A 551 -47.00 -2.78 41.56
N ALA A 552 -47.66 -3.79 42.14
CA ALA A 552 -49.10 -3.93 42.47
C ALA A 552 -49.51 -5.43 42.42
N SER A 553 -50.33 -6.03 43.29
CA SER A 553 -50.64 -5.90 44.72
C SER A 553 -51.86 -6.80 44.99
N LEU A 554 -51.83 -7.59 46.07
CA LEU A 554 -53.02 -8.06 46.82
C LEU A 554 -54.10 -8.92 46.12
N ARG A 555 -53.98 -10.24 46.31
CA ARG A 555 -55.01 -11.18 46.83
C ARG A 555 -56.49 -10.74 46.84
N GLN A 556 -57.34 -11.46 46.09
CA GLN A 556 -58.66 -11.95 46.56
C GLN A 556 -58.99 -13.22 45.72
N LYS A 557 -59.05 -14.46 46.23
CA LYS A 557 -59.85 -15.13 47.30
C LYS A 557 -61.12 -15.78 46.70
N GLU A 558 -61.50 -16.94 47.26
CA GLU A 558 -62.55 -17.89 46.81
C GLU A 558 -62.10 -18.77 45.61
N HIS A 559 -62.55 -20.03 45.46
CA HIS A 559 -63.54 -20.81 46.23
C HIS A 559 -63.10 -22.26 46.51
N VAL A 560 -63.23 -22.65 47.77
CA VAL A 560 -63.42 -23.99 48.39
C VAL A 560 -63.36 -25.26 47.49
N GLU A 561 -62.42 -26.18 47.78
CA GLU A 561 -62.73 -27.45 48.50
C GLU A 561 -61.47 -28.20 48.98
N LYS A 562 -61.62 -29.02 50.03
CA LYS A 562 -60.59 -29.94 50.54
C LYS A 562 -61.23 -31.18 51.19
N SER A 563 -60.93 -32.35 50.61
CA SER A 563 -61.06 -33.70 51.21
C SER A 563 -62.44 -34.39 51.13
N ARG A 564 -62.50 -35.61 50.57
CA ARG A 564 -62.49 -36.89 51.36
C ARG A 564 -63.25 -38.06 50.69
N ASN A 565 -62.50 -39.13 50.42
CA ASN A 565 -62.85 -40.57 50.35
C ASN A 565 -64.16 -41.10 49.71
N ALA A 566 -63.96 -42.10 48.84
CA ALA A 566 -64.82 -43.26 48.56
C ALA A 566 -66.11 -42.98 47.73
N GLN A 567 -66.50 -43.84 46.79
CA GLN A 567 -66.38 -45.30 46.76
C GLN A 567 -66.07 -45.90 45.37
N LEU A 568 -65.39 -47.07 45.38
CA LEU A 568 -65.38 -48.15 44.37
C LEU A 568 -64.80 -47.80 42.96
N VAL A 569 -63.68 -48.42 42.51
CA VAL A 569 -63.52 -49.82 41.99
C VAL A 569 -64.13 -49.94 40.58
N ASP A 570 -63.43 -50.41 39.53
CA ASP A 570 -62.18 -51.21 39.41
C ASP A 570 -61.00 -50.43 38.74
N GLU A 571 -59.78 -50.92 38.52
CA GLU A 571 -59.29 -52.32 38.36
C GLU A 571 -57.80 -52.51 38.79
N ALA A 572 -57.36 -53.77 38.94
CA ALA A 572 -55.96 -54.24 38.95
C ALA A 572 -54.96 -53.63 39.98
N LYS A 573 -55.05 -54.07 41.25
CA LYS A 573 -53.98 -53.95 42.26
C LYS A 573 -53.02 -55.17 42.26
N LYS A 574 -51.83 -55.01 42.85
CA LYS A 574 -50.88 -56.10 43.16
C LYS A 574 -51.54 -57.27 43.92
N ARG A 575 -51.14 -58.49 43.56
CA ARG A 575 -50.82 -59.65 44.43
C ARG A 575 -49.57 -60.31 43.81
N GLU A 576 -48.50 -60.74 44.46
CA GLU A 576 -48.20 -61.08 45.87
C GLU A 576 -48.57 -62.52 46.29
N ASP A 577 -47.53 -63.22 46.78
CA ASP A 577 -47.43 -64.48 47.53
C ASP A 577 -47.61 -65.90 46.90
N ASN A 578 -46.76 -66.80 47.45
CA ASN A 578 -46.75 -68.28 47.41
C ASN A 578 -46.29 -68.94 46.08
N ILE A 579 -45.60 -70.09 46.04
CA ILE A 579 -45.21 -71.16 47.01
C ILE A 579 -43.70 -71.46 46.74
N SER A 580 -42.73 -71.64 47.65
CA SER A 580 -42.56 -72.26 48.99
C SER A 580 -42.02 -73.72 49.00
N GLU A 581 -41.25 -74.02 50.06
CA GLU A 581 -40.84 -75.34 50.62
C GLU A 581 -39.78 -76.28 49.97
N SER A 582 -39.14 -77.03 50.89
CA SER A 582 -38.29 -78.23 50.75
C SER A 582 -36.87 -78.06 50.19
N SER A 583 -35.78 -78.57 50.79
CA SER A 583 -35.57 -79.34 52.05
C SER A 583 -34.47 -78.63 52.88
N GLN A 584 -34.55 -78.52 54.22
CA GLN A 584 -34.34 -79.56 55.24
C GLN A 584 -33.03 -80.38 55.09
N GLN A 585 -32.29 -80.76 56.12
CA GLN A 585 -32.13 -80.35 57.54
C GLN A 585 -30.93 -81.17 58.11
N VAL A 586 -30.44 -80.88 59.34
CA VAL A 586 -29.53 -81.76 60.13
C VAL A 586 -28.07 -81.79 59.59
N LYS A 587 -26.97 -81.86 60.37
CA LYS A 587 -26.74 -82.20 61.80
C LYS A 587 -25.66 -81.32 62.44
N VAL A 588 -25.84 -80.93 63.70
CA VAL A 588 -24.73 -80.63 64.62
C VAL A 588 -24.44 -81.86 65.47
N ARG A 589 -23.19 -82.36 65.48
CA ARG A 589 -22.60 -83.01 66.66
C ARG A 589 -21.08 -83.07 66.59
N ARG A 590 -20.43 -82.98 67.75
CA ARG A 590 -18.97 -83.01 67.92
C ARG A 590 -18.38 -84.42 67.76
N GLY A 591 -17.13 -84.44 67.29
CA GLY A 591 -16.23 -85.60 67.25
C GLY A 591 -15.20 -85.38 66.12
N GLY A 592 -13.90 -85.33 66.34
CA GLY A 592 -13.11 -85.57 67.55
C GLY A 592 -11.97 -86.53 67.25
N GLY A 593 -10.80 -86.00 66.90
CA GLY A 593 -9.58 -86.76 66.62
C GLY A 593 -8.95 -86.49 65.24
N GLY A 594 -7.66 -86.82 65.12
CA GLY A 594 -6.95 -86.87 63.83
C GLY A 594 -6.25 -85.57 63.39
N ALA A 595 -5.06 -85.30 63.94
CA ALA A 595 -4.11 -84.40 63.30
C ALA A 595 -3.71 -84.96 61.91
N GLY A 596 -3.51 -84.08 60.92
CA GLY A 596 -3.08 -84.49 59.57
C GLY A 596 -3.62 -83.64 58.41
N ARG A 597 -4.72 -82.90 58.59
CA ARG A 597 -5.33 -82.04 57.54
C ARG A 597 -5.09 -80.54 57.67
N ALA A 598 -4.31 -80.09 58.65
CA ALA A 598 -3.95 -78.68 58.82
C ALA A 598 -3.04 -78.17 57.68
N VAL A 599 -1.98 -78.92 57.35
CA VAL A 599 -0.91 -78.48 56.41
C VAL A 599 -1.45 -78.16 55.01
N SER A 600 -2.40 -78.95 54.51
CA SER A 600 -3.02 -78.71 53.20
C SER A 600 -3.93 -77.48 53.16
N MET A 601 -4.49 -77.05 54.30
CA MET A 601 -5.48 -75.98 54.35
C MET A 601 -4.81 -74.60 54.36
N TYR A 602 -3.73 -74.43 55.13
CA TYR A 602 -2.94 -73.20 55.11
C TYR A 602 -2.33 -72.96 53.72
N ALA A 603 -1.68 -73.97 53.13
CA ALA A 603 -1.11 -73.87 51.78
C ALA A 603 -2.12 -73.45 50.70
N THR A 604 -3.37 -73.94 50.76
CA THR A 604 -4.43 -73.48 49.84
C THR A 604 -4.94 -72.08 50.14
N ASN A 605 -4.98 -71.67 51.42
CA ASN A 605 -5.45 -70.35 51.82
C ASN A 605 -4.42 -69.26 51.52
N ASP A 606 -3.14 -69.54 51.77
CA ASP A 606 -2.02 -68.68 51.37
C ASP A 606 -1.93 -68.56 49.84
N SER A 607 -2.14 -69.67 49.10
CA SER A 607 -2.22 -69.64 47.64
C SER A 607 -3.48 -68.91 47.09
N LEU A 608 -4.51 -68.71 47.90
CA LEU A 608 -5.65 -67.86 47.54
C LEU A 608 -5.34 -66.39 47.87
N ARG A 609 -4.78 -66.11 49.06
CA ARG A 609 -4.38 -64.77 49.48
C ARG A 609 -3.39 -64.14 48.50
N LEU A 610 -2.34 -64.88 48.11
CA LEU A 610 -1.37 -64.47 47.08
C LEU A 610 -2.00 -64.23 45.70
N LYS A 611 -3.15 -64.86 45.40
CA LYS A 611 -3.89 -64.59 44.15
C LYS A 611 -4.79 -63.37 44.27
N THR A 612 -5.38 -63.11 45.43
CA THR A 612 -6.13 -61.87 45.71
C THR A 612 -5.19 -60.68 45.71
N GLU A 613 -4.07 -60.74 46.44
CA GLU A 613 -2.99 -59.73 46.44
C GLU A 613 -2.54 -59.44 44.99
N ARG A 614 -2.30 -60.48 44.18
CA ARG A 614 -1.90 -60.32 42.77
C ARG A 614 -3.03 -59.81 41.86
N ILE A 615 -4.30 -59.96 42.22
CA ILE A 615 -5.42 -59.36 41.49
C ILE A 615 -5.52 -57.88 41.84
N GLU A 616 -5.40 -57.52 43.12
CA GLU A 616 -5.39 -56.13 43.59
C GLU A 616 -4.25 -55.33 42.95
N GLU A 617 -3.02 -55.88 42.89
CA GLU A 617 -1.88 -55.31 42.14
C GLU A 617 -2.20 -55.08 40.64
N LEU A 618 -2.91 -56.02 39.99
CA LEU A 618 -3.23 -55.93 38.56
C LEU A 618 -4.38 -54.95 38.30
N GLU A 619 -5.33 -54.82 39.21
CA GLU A 619 -6.36 -53.78 39.13
C GLU A 619 -5.79 -52.39 39.41
N GLU A 620 -4.81 -52.26 40.31
CA GLU A 620 -4.13 -51.01 40.59
C GLU A 620 -3.30 -50.55 39.39
N ALA A 621 -2.48 -51.43 38.81
CA ALA A 621 -1.77 -51.17 37.57
C ALA A 621 -2.71 -50.87 36.38
N LEU A 622 -3.92 -51.45 36.36
CA LEU A 622 -4.94 -51.12 35.36
C LEU A 622 -5.55 -49.73 35.59
N ARG A 623 -5.83 -49.34 36.84
CA ARG A 623 -6.28 -47.98 37.20
C ARG A 623 -5.23 -46.94 36.81
N GLU A 624 -3.96 -47.17 37.14
CA GLU A 624 -2.84 -46.33 36.70
C GLU A 624 -2.73 -46.26 35.17
N SER A 625 -2.80 -47.40 34.47
CA SER A 625 -2.71 -47.43 33.01
C SER A 625 -3.87 -46.69 32.32
N VAL A 626 -5.08 -46.70 32.90
CA VAL A 626 -6.23 -45.94 32.39
C VAL A 626 -6.05 -44.44 32.67
N GLN A 627 -5.58 -44.07 33.87
CA GLN A 627 -5.29 -42.68 34.23
C GLN A 627 -4.21 -42.08 33.32
N ILE A 628 -3.08 -42.78 33.13
CA ILE A 628 -1.99 -42.35 32.24
C ILE A 628 -2.47 -42.22 30.78
N THR A 629 -3.43 -43.03 30.36
CA THR A 629 -4.03 -42.91 29.02
C THR A 629 -4.90 -41.65 28.92
N ALA A 630 -5.78 -41.40 29.89
CA ALA A 630 -6.63 -40.21 29.92
C ALA A 630 -5.82 -38.91 30.06
N GLU A 631 -4.74 -38.90 30.84
CA GLU A 631 -3.82 -37.77 30.95
C GLU A 631 -3.11 -37.48 29.63
N ARG A 632 -2.67 -38.52 28.89
CA ARG A 632 -2.09 -38.38 27.54
C ARG A 632 -3.10 -37.89 26.51
N GLU A 633 -4.33 -38.40 26.53
CA GLU A 633 -5.40 -37.93 25.64
C GLU A 633 -5.76 -36.46 25.92
N MET A 634 -5.77 -36.04 27.19
CA MET A 634 -5.96 -34.64 27.57
C MET A 634 -4.82 -33.73 27.08
N VAL A 635 -3.56 -34.16 27.22
CA VAL A 635 -2.40 -33.41 26.71
C VAL A 635 -2.43 -33.32 25.17
N LEU A 636 -2.73 -34.42 24.47
CA LEU A 636 -2.87 -34.41 23.01
C LEU A 636 -4.00 -33.48 22.55
N ALA A 637 -5.14 -33.45 23.24
CA ALA A 637 -6.23 -32.52 22.96
C ALA A 637 -5.85 -31.05 23.23
N GLN A 638 -5.00 -30.78 24.24
CA GLN A 638 -4.46 -29.44 24.50
C GLN A 638 -3.44 -29.02 23.43
N GLU A 639 -2.53 -29.90 23.01
CA GLU A 639 -1.60 -29.66 21.90
C GLU A 639 -2.34 -29.44 20.57
N GLU A 640 -3.38 -30.23 20.29
CA GLU A 640 -4.20 -30.08 19.10
C GLU A 640 -4.98 -28.76 19.12
N ALA A 641 -5.53 -28.35 20.28
CA ALA A 641 -6.16 -27.04 20.43
C ALA A 641 -5.16 -25.88 20.26
N ALA A 642 -3.94 -26.00 20.78
CA ALA A 642 -2.88 -25.01 20.61
C ALA A 642 -2.42 -24.90 19.14
N ARG A 643 -2.21 -26.04 18.47
CA ARG A 643 -1.88 -26.11 17.03
C ARG A 643 -2.97 -25.45 16.18
N ASN A 644 -4.24 -25.77 16.44
CA ASN A 644 -5.41 -25.15 15.79
C ASN A 644 -5.57 -23.64 16.09
N HIS A 645 -4.87 -23.10 17.09
CA HIS A 645 -4.82 -21.66 17.36
C HIS A 645 -3.68 -20.98 16.60
N GLN A 646 -2.48 -21.59 16.63
CA GLN A 646 -1.31 -21.13 15.86
C GLN A 646 -1.56 -21.15 14.35
N GLU A 647 -2.21 -22.20 13.84
CA GLU A 647 -2.57 -22.32 12.41
C GLU A 647 -3.47 -21.16 11.96
N LYS A 648 -4.43 -20.73 12.79
CA LYS A 648 -5.28 -19.56 12.52
C LYS A 648 -4.53 -18.24 12.61
N GLN A 649 -3.61 -18.10 13.57
CA GLN A 649 -2.73 -16.92 13.62
C GLN A 649 -1.87 -16.83 12.34
N ILE A 650 -1.40 -17.95 11.81
CA ILE A 650 -0.67 -18.00 10.53
C ILE A 650 -1.59 -17.66 9.35
N GLU A 651 -2.83 -18.18 9.29
CA GLU A 651 -3.81 -17.78 8.27
C GLU A 651 -4.13 -16.28 8.32
N GLU A 652 -4.30 -15.70 9.51
CA GLU A 652 -4.56 -14.27 9.72
C GLU A 652 -3.36 -13.40 9.31
N LEU A 653 -2.13 -13.81 9.64
CA LEU A 653 -0.90 -13.13 9.25
C LEU A 653 -0.64 -13.21 7.75
N LEU A 654 -0.84 -14.38 7.11
CA LEU A 654 -0.76 -14.52 5.66
C LEU A 654 -1.83 -13.66 4.96
N GLY A 655 -3.04 -13.60 5.50
CA GLY A 655 -4.13 -12.74 5.05
C GLY A 655 -3.89 -11.24 5.29
N ALA A 656 -2.98 -10.86 6.19
CA ALA A 656 -2.50 -9.49 6.34
C ALA A 656 -1.37 -9.17 5.35
N MET A 657 -0.38 -10.06 5.23
CA MET A 657 0.75 -9.92 4.31
C MET A 657 0.30 -9.77 2.84
N GLU A 658 -0.68 -10.55 2.40
CA GLU A 658 -1.22 -10.46 1.03
C GLU A 658 -1.97 -9.13 0.78
N LYS A 659 -2.56 -8.50 1.81
CA LYS A 659 -3.12 -7.13 1.69
C LYS A 659 -2.02 -6.09 1.56
N VAL A 660 -0.99 -6.14 2.41
CA VAL A 660 0.17 -5.24 2.34
C VAL A 660 0.85 -5.34 0.97
N LYS A 661 0.96 -6.56 0.42
CA LYS A 661 1.45 -6.79 -0.94
C LYS A 661 0.57 -6.15 -2.02
N GLN A 662 -0.75 -6.30 -1.94
CA GLN A 662 -1.69 -5.64 -2.87
C GLN A 662 -1.68 -4.11 -2.75
N GLU A 663 -1.50 -3.57 -1.55
CA GLU A 663 -1.32 -2.13 -1.33
C GLU A 663 0.02 -1.64 -1.91
N LEU A 664 1.09 -2.41 -1.76
CA LEU A 664 2.41 -2.10 -2.33
C LEU A 664 2.41 -2.19 -3.86
N GLU A 665 1.71 -3.15 -4.46
CA GLU A 665 1.46 -3.23 -5.90
C GLU A 665 0.62 -2.03 -6.39
N SER A 666 -0.42 -1.63 -5.64
CA SER A 666 -1.22 -0.41 -5.90
C SER A 666 -0.36 0.86 -5.83
N MET A 667 0.56 0.96 -4.87
CA MET A 667 1.48 2.09 -4.73
C MET A 667 2.55 2.12 -5.83
N ARG A 668 3.08 0.96 -6.27
CA ARG A 668 3.95 0.86 -7.45
C ARG A 668 3.25 1.32 -8.73
N ALA A 669 2.00 0.92 -8.95
CA ALA A 669 1.21 1.37 -10.10
C ALA A 669 0.99 2.89 -10.09
N LYS A 670 0.65 3.47 -8.92
CA LYS A 670 0.54 4.93 -8.75
C LYS A 670 1.87 5.63 -9.06
N LEU A 671 2.98 5.16 -8.49
CA LEU A 671 4.32 5.73 -8.72
C LEU A 671 4.72 5.70 -10.20
N SER A 672 4.46 4.59 -10.89
CA SER A 672 4.70 4.49 -12.35
C SER A 672 3.88 5.52 -13.12
N SER A 673 2.60 5.70 -12.80
CA SER A 673 1.73 6.70 -13.47
C SER A 673 2.15 8.16 -13.19
N THR A 674 2.63 8.47 -11.98
CA THR A 674 3.13 9.82 -11.67
C THR A 674 4.50 10.08 -12.31
N GLN A 675 5.36 9.06 -12.42
CA GLN A 675 6.64 9.14 -13.12
C GLN A 675 6.46 9.31 -14.64
N GLN A 676 5.50 8.60 -15.26
CA GLN A 676 5.12 8.83 -16.66
C GLN A 676 4.61 10.26 -16.86
N SER A 677 3.68 10.71 -16.01
CA SER A 677 3.14 12.09 -16.06
C SER A 677 4.25 13.14 -15.91
N LEU A 678 5.23 12.91 -15.03
CA LEU A 678 6.40 13.79 -14.89
C LEU A 678 7.24 13.82 -16.19
N CYS A 679 7.54 12.66 -16.78
CA CYS A 679 8.27 12.56 -18.05
C CYS A 679 7.53 13.29 -19.20
N GLU A 680 6.20 13.13 -19.28
CA GLU A 680 5.36 13.87 -20.22
C GLU A 680 5.45 15.39 -20.01
N LYS A 681 5.42 15.87 -18.75
CA LYS A 681 5.61 17.30 -18.44
C LYS A 681 7.01 17.80 -18.76
N GLU A 682 8.06 17.00 -18.52
CA GLU A 682 9.42 17.35 -18.91
C GLU A 682 9.55 17.49 -20.43
N ALA A 683 8.98 16.56 -21.21
CA ALA A 683 8.95 16.62 -22.67
C ALA A 683 8.15 17.81 -23.22
N HIS A 684 7.04 18.19 -22.57
CA HIS A 684 6.33 19.42 -22.89
C HIS A 684 7.18 20.66 -22.57
N LEU A 685 7.94 20.66 -21.47
CA LEU A 685 8.83 21.76 -21.10
C LEU A 685 10.06 21.88 -22.00
N THR A 686 10.63 20.79 -22.53
CA THR A 686 11.70 20.86 -23.54
C THR A 686 11.15 21.35 -24.88
N THR A 687 9.96 20.90 -25.30
CA THR A 687 9.27 21.42 -26.49
C THR A 687 9.00 22.92 -26.39
N LEU A 688 8.40 23.40 -25.28
CA LEU A 688 8.14 24.83 -25.06
C LEU A 688 9.43 25.67 -24.97
N ARG A 689 10.54 25.11 -24.46
CA ARG A 689 11.87 25.76 -24.51
C ARG A 689 12.35 25.89 -25.96
N ALA A 690 12.24 24.84 -26.77
CA ALA A 690 12.63 24.85 -28.17
C ALA A 690 11.78 25.83 -29.03
N GLU A 691 10.47 25.85 -28.84
CA GLU A 691 9.57 26.83 -29.48
C GLU A 691 9.92 28.26 -29.07
N ARG A 692 10.18 28.51 -27.78
CA ARG A 692 10.64 29.81 -27.29
C ARG A 692 11.99 30.22 -27.88
N ARG A 693 12.93 29.29 -28.07
CA ARG A 693 14.21 29.55 -28.77
C ARG A 693 13.96 29.94 -30.23
N LYS A 694 13.16 29.15 -30.96
CA LYS A 694 12.80 29.39 -32.37
C LYS A 694 12.14 30.76 -32.57
N HIS A 695 11.16 31.12 -31.74
CA HIS A 695 10.53 32.43 -31.80
C HIS A 695 11.48 33.60 -31.47
N LEU A 696 12.48 33.38 -30.61
CA LEU A 696 13.49 34.39 -30.33
C LEU A 696 14.45 34.59 -31.51
N GLU A 697 14.79 33.52 -32.22
CA GLU A 697 15.57 33.58 -33.47
C GLU A 697 14.79 34.28 -34.60
N GLU A 698 13.53 33.91 -34.83
CA GLU A 698 12.60 34.58 -35.77
C GLU A 698 12.49 36.08 -35.49
N VAL A 699 12.35 36.47 -34.21
CA VAL A 699 12.30 37.89 -33.79
C VAL A 699 13.63 38.61 -33.96
N LEU A 700 14.77 37.92 -33.89
CA LEU A 700 16.07 38.51 -34.19
C LEU A 700 16.29 38.65 -35.71
N GLU A 701 15.83 37.69 -36.52
CA GLU A 701 15.90 37.74 -37.98
C GLU A 701 15.02 38.86 -38.56
N MET A 702 13.74 38.96 -38.15
CA MET A 702 12.87 40.06 -38.56
C MET A 702 13.44 41.45 -38.19
N LYS A 703 14.18 41.56 -37.08
CA LYS A 703 14.91 42.79 -36.71
C LYS A 703 16.11 43.06 -37.62
N GLN A 704 16.79 42.02 -38.09
CA GLN A 704 17.89 42.13 -39.07
C GLN A 704 17.37 42.64 -40.41
N GLU A 705 16.29 42.05 -40.91
CA GLU A 705 15.64 42.43 -42.16
C GLU A 705 15.10 43.86 -42.10
N ALA A 706 14.42 44.24 -41.01
CA ALA A 706 13.92 45.60 -40.82
C ALA A 706 15.04 46.65 -40.79
N LEU A 707 16.19 46.34 -40.16
CA LEU A 707 17.36 47.22 -40.15
C LEU A 707 18.00 47.32 -41.55
N LEU A 708 18.12 46.21 -42.28
CA LEU A 708 18.62 46.19 -43.66
C LEU A 708 17.72 46.99 -44.61
N ALA A 709 16.39 46.82 -44.50
CA ALA A 709 15.42 47.59 -45.26
C ALA A 709 15.52 49.10 -44.98
N ALA A 710 15.62 49.49 -43.70
CA ALA A 710 15.79 50.89 -43.32
C ALA A 710 17.13 51.48 -43.81
N ILE A 711 18.22 50.71 -43.80
CA ILE A 711 19.52 51.12 -44.39
C ILE A 711 19.38 51.34 -45.90
N SER A 712 18.72 50.41 -46.61
CA SER A 712 18.47 50.51 -48.04
C SER A 712 17.58 51.71 -48.40
N GLU A 713 16.57 52.01 -47.59
CA GLU A 713 15.72 53.20 -47.75
C GLU A 713 16.53 54.49 -47.56
N LYS A 714 17.43 54.55 -46.57
CA LYS A 714 18.32 55.70 -46.38
C LYS A 714 19.30 55.87 -47.54
N ASP A 715 19.87 54.79 -48.08
CA ASP A 715 20.74 54.86 -49.26
C ASP A 715 19.97 55.29 -50.54
N ALA A 716 18.74 54.83 -50.75
CA ALA A 716 17.90 55.28 -51.84
C ALA A 716 17.57 56.79 -51.72
N ASN A 717 17.23 57.27 -50.52
CA ASN A 717 16.98 58.69 -50.27
C ASN A 717 18.24 59.56 -50.45
N ILE A 718 19.41 59.06 -50.04
CA ILE A 718 20.71 59.71 -50.30
C ILE A 718 20.94 59.83 -51.81
N ALA A 719 20.79 58.73 -52.56
CA ALA A 719 21.00 58.71 -54.00
C ALA A 719 20.06 59.67 -54.75
N LEU A 720 18.77 59.71 -54.37
CA LEU A 720 17.80 60.64 -54.94
C LEU A 720 18.18 62.11 -54.69
N LEU A 721 18.62 62.46 -53.48
CA LEU A 721 19.07 63.81 -53.16
C LEU A 721 20.37 64.19 -53.88
N GLU A 722 21.32 63.26 -54.00
CA GLU A 722 22.59 63.49 -54.73
C GLU A 722 22.37 63.63 -56.25
N LEU A 723 21.42 62.85 -56.82
CA LEU A 723 21.00 62.97 -58.22
C LEU A 723 20.19 64.24 -58.51
N SER A 724 19.53 64.84 -57.51
CA SER A 724 18.66 66.02 -57.68
C SER A 724 19.36 67.30 -58.17
N SER A 725 20.70 67.28 -58.32
CA SER A 725 21.57 68.36 -58.82
C SER A 725 21.56 69.69 -58.04
N SER A 726 20.77 69.78 -56.97
CA SER A 726 20.64 70.95 -56.10
C SER A 726 21.90 71.13 -55.24
N LYS A 727 22.85 71.96 -55.69
CA LYS A 727 23.98 72.46 -54.87
C LYS A 727 23.56 73.49 -53.80
N LYS A 728 22.32 73.42 -53.29
CA LYS A 728 21.85 74.24 -52.17
C LYS A 728 22.42 73.66 -50.87
N LYS A 729 22.86 74.52 -49.96
CA LYS A 729 23.43 74.08 -48.67
C LYS A 729 22.50 73.12 -47.91
N LYS A 730 21.18 73.41 -47.89
CA LYS A 730 20.17 72.55 -47.25
C LYS A 730 20.20 71.10 -47.73
N THR A 731 20.24 70.86 -49.04
CA THR A 731 20.26 69.48 -49.58
C THR A 731 21.58 68.75 -49.28
N GLN A 732 22.71 69.47 -49.09
CA GLN A 732 23.94 68.87 -48.56
C GLN A 732 23.85 68.57 -47.05
N ASP A 733 23.27 69.49 -46.26
CA ASP A 733 23.07 69.30 -44.82
C ASP A 733 22.12 68.10 -44.55
N GLU A 734 21.07 67.94 -45.37
CA GLU A 734 20.12 66.81 -45.35
C GLU A 734 20.80 65.47 -45.71
N VAL A 735 21.59 65.42 -46.79
CA VAL A 735 22.38 64.21 -47.14
C VAL A 735 23.39 63.86 -46.04
N ALA A 736 24.03 64.86 -45.42
CA ALA A 736 24.94 64.65 -44.30
C ALA A 736 24.22 64.20 -43.02
N LEU A 737 22.93 64.48 -42.87
CA LEU A 737 22.10 63.97 -41.76
C LEU A 737 21.70 62.51 -42.03
N LEU A 738 21.19 62.20 -43.23
CA LEU A 738 20.83 60.84 -43.64
C LEU A 738 22.02 59.86 -43.56
N LYS A 739 23.23 60.30 -43.93
CA LYS A 739 24.44 59.47 -43.80
C LYS A 739 24.73 59.11 -42.33
N ARG A 740 24.63 60.08 -41.40
CA ARG A 740 24.77 59.82 -39.96
C ARG A 740 23.66 58.93 -39.38
N GLU A 741 22.44 59.02 -39.92
CA GLU A 741 21.36 58.09 -39.55
C GLU A 741 21.64 56.67 -40.06
N LYS A 742 22.14 56.54 -41.29
CA LYS A 742 22.54 55.23 -41.84
C LYS A 742 23.67 54.60 -41.02
N ASP A 743 24.68 55.37 -40.64
CA ASP A 743 25.80 54.87 -39.82
C ASP A 743 25.31 54.33 -38.46
N ARG A 744 24.31 54.97 -37.85
CA ARG A 744 23.65 54.48 -36.63
C ARG A 744 22.88 53.18 -36.86
N LEU A 745 22.13 53.08 -37.96
CA LEU A 745 21.41 51.84 -38.31
C LEU A 745 22.39 50.70 -38.60
N VAL A 746 23.53 50.97 -39.27
CA VAL A 746 24.60 50.00 -39.51
C VAL A 746 25.26 49.54 -38.20
N GLN A 747 25.43 50.43 -37.21
CA GLN A 747 25.89 50.03 -35.87
C GLN A 747 24.85 49.17 -35.14
N GLN A 748 23.57 49.50 -35.22
CA GLN A 748 22.48 48.68 -34.66
C GLN A 748 22.38 47.31 -35.32
N LEU A 749 22.57 47.23 -36.65
CA LEU A 749 22.62 45.97 -37.40
C LEU A 749 23.78 45.10 -36.92
N LYS A 750 24.98 45.65 -36.76
CA LYS A 750 26.13 44.91 -36.21
C LYS A 750 25.87 44.39 -34.81
N GLN A 751 25.26 45.18 -33.93
CA GLN A 751 24.90 44.75 -32.59
C GLN A 751 23.81 43.65 -32.61
N GLN A 752 22.79 43.76 -33.46
CA GLN A 752 21.78 42.71 -33.63
C GLN A 752 22.43 41.42 -34.14
N THR A 753 23.36 41.51 -35.10
CA THR A 753 24.02 40.32 -35.68
C THR A 753 24.89 39.65 -34.64
N GLN A 754 25.62 40.42 -33.83
CA GLN A 754 26.38 39.89 -32.68
C GLN A 754 25.45 39.25 -31.64
N ASN A 755 24.28 39.84 -31.35
CA ASN A 755 23.31 39.26 -30.43
C ASN A 755 22.72 37.95 -30.97
N ARG A 756 22.46 37.83 -32.28
CA ARG A 756 22.01 36.58 -32.91
C ARG A 756 23.11 35.51 -32.88
N MET A 757 24.35 35.88 -33.20
CA MET A 757 25.49 34.96 -33.06
C MET A 757 25.69 34.49 -31.62
N LYS A 758 25.52 35.39 -30.63
CA LYS A 758 25.62 34.98 -29.22
C LYS A 758 24.52 33.99 -28.83
N LEU A 759 23.26 34.24 -29.22
CA LEU A 759 22.18 33.29 -28.96
C LEU A 759 22.48 31.91 -29.57
N MET A 760 23.01 31.88 -30.79
CA MET A 760 23.41 30.64 -31.47
C MET A 760 24.63 29.95 -30.84
N ALA A 761 25.46 30.66 -30.08
CA ALA A 761 26.55 30.07 -29.28
C ALA A 761 26.04 29.54 -27.93
N ASP A 762 25.22 30.33 -27.23
CA ASP A 762 24.60 29.94 -25.95
C ASP A 762 23.73 28.67 -26.11
N ASN A 763 23.15 28.43 -27.30
CA ASN A 763 22.38 27.22 -27.63
C ASN A 763 23.17 25.89 -27.49
N TYR A 764 24.50 25.87 -27.68
CA TYR A 764 25.29 24.64 -27.59
C TYR A 764 25.50 24.15 -26.13
N GLY A 765 25.20 24.97 -25.13
CA GLY A 765 25.35 24.60 -23.71
C GLY A 765 24.18 23.82 -23.12
N ASP A 766 22.98 23.90 -23.71
CA ASP A 766 21.73 23.37 -23.13
C ASP A 766 21.46 21.91 -23.54
N ASP A 767 21.71 21.57 -24.82
CA ASP A 767 21.44 20.22 -25.37
C ASP A 767 22.36 19.13 -24.79
N HIS A 768 23.58 19.48 -24.35
CA HIS A 768 24.52 18.57 -23.71
C HIS A 768 24.12 18.12 -22.29
N LEU A 769 23.05 18.68 -21.71
CA LEU A 769 22.56 18.30 -20.37
C LEU A 769 21.25 17.49 -20.37
N LYS A 770 20.47 17.46 -21.47
CA LYS A 770 19.21 16.69 -21.54
C LYS A 770 18.91 16.12 -22.94
N THR A 771 19.72 15.17 -23.40
CA THR A 771 19.37 14.27 -24.53
C THR A 771 19.61 12.79 -24.18
N ALA A 772 18.69 12.22 -23.37
CA ALA A 772 18.66 10.79 -23.08
C ALA A 772 17.22 10.24 -23.14
N PRO A 773 16.82 9.72 -24.31
CA PRO A 773 15.96 8.54 -24.39
C PRO A 773 16.63 7.42 -25.19
N ASP A 774 16.65 6.22 -24.62
CA ASP A 774 17.14 4.93 -25.14
C ASP A 774 17.66 4.86 -26.58
N GLN A 775 18.99 4.93 -26.75
CA GLN A 775 19.71 4.11 -27.74
C GLN A 775 20.99 3.53 -27.14
N THR A 776 21.19 2.23 -27.33
CA THR A 776 22.32 1.44 -26.84
C THR A 776 23.63 1.75 -27.57
N ASN A 777 24.77 1.45 -26.93
CA ASN A 777 26.13 1.42 -27.50
C ASN A 777 26.91 2.76 -27.58
N HIS A 778 26.75 3.67 -26.61
CA HIS A 778 27.81 4.64 -26.26
C HIS A 778 28.27 4.39 -24.82
N LYS A 779 29.59 4.19 -24.64
CA LYS A 779 30.20 3.99 -23.33
C LYS A 779 30.09 5.28 -22.48
N PRO A 780 29.79 5.20 -21.17
CA PRO A 780 29.68 6.38 -20.31
C PRO A 780 31.02 7.11 -20.16
N SER A 781 30.99 8.44 -20.00
CA SER A 781 32.19 9.25 -19.75
C SER A 781 32.84 8.85 -18.40
N PRO A 782 34.16 9.01 -18.18
CA PRO A 782 34.80 8.65 -16.91
C PRO A 782 34.12 9.32 -15.71
N ASP A 783 33.82 10.62 -15.83
CA ASP A 783 33.11 11.42 -14.81
C ASP A 783 31.69 10.92 -14.48
N GLN A 784 31.09 10.11 -15.37
CA GLN A 784 29.77 9.49 -15.16
C GLN A 784 29.87 8.11 -14.49
N MET A 785 31.04 7.47 -14.51
CA MET A 785 31.27 6.16 -13.87
C MET A 785 31.71 6.25 -12.41
N ILE A 786 32.39 7.35 -12.04
CA ILE A 786 32.92 7.55 -10.69
C ILE A 786 31.80 7.64 -9.62
N PRO A 787 30.69 8.38 -9.81
CA PRO A 787 29.64 8.44 -8.78
C PRO A 787 28.95 7.08 -8.47
N PRO A 788 28.61 6.23 -9.46
CA PRO A 788 28.19 4.84 -9.21
C PRO A 788 29.23 4.02 -8.43
N LEU A 789 30.52 4.09 -8.81
CA LEU A 789 31.61 3.39 -8.13
C LEU A 789 31.74 3.78 -6.65
N LEU A 790 31.68 5.08 -6.35
CA LEU A 790 31.72 5.59 -4.98
C LEU A 790 30.50 5.11 -4.17
N SER A 791 29.30 5.14 -4.75
CA SER A 791 28.08 4.66 -4.08
C SER A 791 28.12 3.15 -3.83
N LEU A 792 28.60 2.35 -4.79
CA LEU A 792 28.83 0.91 -4.62
C LEU A 792 29.84 0.63 -3.50
N SER A 793 30.95 1.37 -3.45
CA SER A 793 31.94 1.25 -2.37
C SER A 793 31.37 1.62 -1.00
N GLU A 794 30.58 2.68 -0.90
CA GLU A 794 29.91 3.09 0.34
C GLU A 794 28.91 2.02 0.81
N ASN A 795 28.09 1.50 -0.10
CA ASN A 795 27.13 0.43 0.19
C ASN A 795 27.83 -0.88 0.58
N ARG A 796 28.90 -1.27 -0.13
CA ARG A 796 29.76 -2.42 0.21
C ARG A 796 30.40 -2.26 1.60
N SER A 797 30.72 -1.02 2.01
CA SER A 797 31.27 -0.71 3.34
C SER A 797 30.21 -0.81 4.44
N LYS A 798 28.98 -0.32 4.20
CA LYS A 798 27.84 -0.50 5.11
C LYS A 798 27.47 -1.98 5.26
N LEU A 799 27.48 -2.73 4.15
CA LEU A 799 27.20 -4.16 4.13
C LEU A 799 28.23 -4.96 4.94
N LYS A 800 29.52 -4.62 4.85
CA LYS A 800 30.56 -5.20 5.73
C LYS A 800 30.27 -4.95 7.22
N LEU A 801 30.00 -3.70 7.61
CA LEU A 801 29.66 -3.36 9.01
C LEU A 801 28.41 -4.11 9.51
N TYR A 802 27.42 -4.33 8.64
CA TYR A 802 26.24 -5.13 8.97
C TYR A 802 26.58 -6.62 9.16
N ILE A 803 27.42 -7.19 8.28
CA ILE A 803 27.88 -8.58 8.42
C ILE A 803 28.78 -8.74 9.66
N ASP A 804 29.66 -7.79 9.96
CA ASP A 804 30.47 -7.77 11.18
C ASP A 804 29.56 -7.81 12.41
N HIS A 805 28.53 -6.96 12.47
CA HIS A 805 27.57 -6.96 13.58
C HIS A 805 26.79 -8.28 13.73
N LEU A 806 26.31 -8.87 12.64
CA LEU A 806 25.68 -10.20 12.66
C LEU A 806 26.67 -11.29 13.11
N THR A 807 27.94 -11.17 12.69
CA THR A 807 29.01 -12.10 13.01
C THR A 807 29.36 -12.04 14.50
N ASP A 808 29.46 -10.84 15.08
CA ASP A 808 29.68 -10.62 16.52
C ASP A 808 28.52 -11.20 17.34
N LEU A 809 27.26 -10.94 16.96
CA LEU A 809 26.08 -11.51 17.61
C LEU A 809 26.05 -13.04 17.59
N CYS A 810 26.59 -13.68 16.55
CA CYS A 810 26.79 -15.14 16.53
C CYS A 810 27.90 -15.59 17.48
N HIS A 811 29.04 -14.89 17.51
CA HIS A 811 30.19 -15.26 18.35
C HIS A 811 29.92 -15.10 19.86
N ASP A 812 29.17 -14.08 20.26
CA ASP A 812 28.72 -13.88 21.66
C ASP A 812 27.72 -14.96 22.11
N ARG A 813 27.09 -15.66 21.16
CA ARG A 813 26.06 -16.69 21.37
C ARG A 813 26.65 -18.10 21.37
N ASP A 814 27.19 -18.53 20.22
CA ASP A 814 27.94 -19.76 20.03
C ASP A 814 28.77 -19.64 18.72
N PRO A 815 30.11 -19.53 18.81
CA PRO A 815 30.99 -19.43 17.63
C PRO A 815 30.88 -20.60 16.63
N SER A 816 30.28 -21.73 17.00
CA SER A 816 30.09 -22.86 16.08
C SER A 816 29.01 -22.62 15.00
N ILE A 817 28.09 -21.66 15.22
CA ILE A 817 27.03 -21.28 14.25
C ILE A 817 27.62 -20.87 12.88
N LEU A 818 28.82 -20.29 12.88
CA LEU A 818 29.50 -19.82 11.67
C LEU A 818 30.61 -20.77 11.17
N SER A 819 30.78 -21.95 11.77
CA SER A 819 31.91 -22.84 11.47
C SER A 819 31.92 -23.42 10.04
N ASP A 820 30.75 -23.51 9.39
CA ASP A 820 30.60 -23.93 8.00
C ASP A 820 30.66 -22.75 6.99
N LEU A 821 30.78 -21.50 7.45
CA LEU A 821 30.86 -20.32 6.61
C LEU A 821 32.30 -19.80 6.49
N THR A 822 32.68 -19.32 5.31
CA THR A 822 33.98 -18.69 5.04
C THR A 822 33.76 -17.35 4.34
N PRO A 823 34.25 -16.22 4.90
CA PRO A 823 34.07 -14.92 4.29
C PRO A 823 34.82 -14.79 2.95
N PRO A 824 34.29 -14.06 1.96
CA PRO A 824 34.98 -13.79 0.70
C PRO A 824 36.36 -13.13 0.90
N ALA A 825 37.31 -13.34 -0.01
CA ALA A 825 38.69 -12.89 0.16
C ALA A 825 38.82 -11.35 0.29
N HIS A 826 37.96 -10.60 -0.41
CA HIS A 826 37.87 -9.14 -0.33
C HIS A 826 37.13 -8.63 0.91
N TYR A 827 36.54 -9.49 1.75
CA TYR A 827 35.83 -9.09 2.98
C TYR A 827 36.71 -8.22 3.88
N HIS A 828 37.92 -8.69 4.20
CA HIS A 828 38.87 -7.97 5.05
C HIS A 828 39.64 -6.83 4.34
N HIS A 829 39.40 -6.60 3.04
CA HIS A 829 40.05 -5.55 2.27
C HIS A 829 39.24 -4.24 2.32
N ALA A 830 39.81 -3.19 2.91
CA ALA A 830 39.26 -1.85 2.91
C ALA A 830 39.82 -1.02 1.74
N ASN A 831 39.00 -0.16 1.13
CA ASN A 831 39.50 0.75 0.09
C ASN A 831 40.49 1.77 0.69
N PRO A 832 41.57 2.13 -0.03
CA PRO A 832 42.47 3.19 0.38
C PRO A 832 41.74 4.51 0.65
N ALA A 833 42.22 5.29 1.62
CA ALA A 833 41.67 6.62 1.91
C ALA A 833 41.82 7.64 0.76
N ALA A 834 42.59 7.29 -0.29
CA ALA A 834 42.75 8.07 -1.51
C ALA A 834 42.08 7.42 -2.74
N TRP A 835 41.29 6.35 -2.58
CA TRP A 835 40.70 5.58 -3.70
C TRP A 835 39.85 6.46 -4.62
N GLU A 836 39.09 7.42 -4.07
CA GLU A 836 38.36 8.42 -4.89
C GLU A 836 39.31 9.27 -5.77
N GLU A 837 40.45 9.71 -5.24
CA GLU A 837 41.44 10.40 -6.06
C GLU A 837 42.13 9.46 -7.06
N GLU A 838 42.17 8.15 -6.82
CA GLU A 838 42.74 7.16 -7.74
C GLU A 838 41.78 6.83 -8.88
N LEU A 839 40.47 6.72 -8.62
CA LEU A 839 39.44 6.60 -9.65
C LEU A 839 39.50 7.74 -10.67
N HIS A 840 39.66 8.99 -10.21
CA HIS A 840 39.84 10.17 -11.09
C HIS A 840 41.14 10.15 -11.93
N LYS A 841 42.04 9.17 -11.73
CA LYS A 841 43.28 8.98 -12.50
C LYS A 841 43.21 7.77 -13.46
N LEU A 842 42.15 6.95 -13.39
CA LEU A 842 41.96 5.77 -14.24
C LEU A 842 41.43 6.14 -15.63
N THR A 843 41.72 5.30 -16.63
CA THR A 843 41.07 5.39 -17.95
C THR A 843 39.65 4.82 -17.91
N LEU A 844 38.85 5.16 -18.92
CA LEU A 844 37.47 4.67 -19.08
C LEU A 844 37.38 3.13 -19.01
N GLU A 845 38.28 2.43 -19.70
CA GLU A 845 38.30 0.95 -19.70
C GLU A 845 38.75 0.36 -18.35
N GLN A 846 39.52 1.11 -17.56
CA GLN A 846 39.87 0.72 -16.19
C GLN A 846 38.73 0.97 -15.21
N LEU A 847 37.94 2.04 -15.39
CA LEU A 847 36.73 2.31 -14.61
C LEU A 847 35.61 1.31 -14.90
N GLU A 848 35.49 0.82 -16.14
CA GLU A 848 34.60 -0.29 -16.48
C GLU A 848 35.00 -1.58 -15.74
N LEU A 849 36.29 -1.94 -15.75
CA LEU A 849 36.79 -3.14 -15.05
C LEU A 849 36.69 -3.02 -13.51
N GLU A 850 36.98 -1.85 -12.94
CA GLU A 850 36.82 -1.60 -11.50
C GLU A 850 35.33 -1.62 -11.09
N LEU A 851 34.41 -1.20 -11.98
CA LEU A 851 32.97 -1.28 -11.75
C LEU A 851 32.47 -2.73 -11.77
N GLU A 852 32.83 -3.51 -12.79
CA GLU A 852 32.52 -4.96 -12.84
C GLU A 852 33.08 -5.69 -11.60
N LEU A 853 34.28 -5.32 -11.14
CA LEU A 853 34.88 -5.85 -9.92
C LEU A 853 34.10 -5.45 -8.66
N CYS A 854 33.77 -4.16 -8.49
CA CYS A 854 32.99 -3.68 -7.34
C CYS A 854 31.57 -4.27 -7.29
N GLU A 855 30.90 -4.42 -8.43
CA GLU A 855 29.58 -5.06 -8.51
C GLU A 855 29.65 -6.55 -8.14
N LYS A 856 30.62 -7.29 -8.70
CA LYS A 856 30.86 -8.71 -8.37
C LYS A 856 31.19 -8.90 -6.89
N GLU A 857 32.10 -8.08 -6.35
CA GLU A 857 32.47 -8.13 -4.93
C GLU A 857 31.31 -7.79 -4.01
N SER A 858 30.47 -6.82 -4.38
CA SER A 858 29.24 -6.48 -3.65
C SER A 858 28.24 -7.64 -3.65
N GLY A 859 28.10 -8.33 -4.79
CA GLY A 859 27.28 -9.56 -4.91
C GLY A 859 27.77 -10.68 -3.99
N GLU A 860 29.06 -11.01 -4.03
CA GLU A 860 29.67 -12.03 -3.16
C GLU A 860 29.55 -11.68 -1.66
N LEU A 861 29.60 -10.39 -1.30
CA LEU A 861 29.33 -9.91 0.06
C LEU A 861 27.85 -10.05 0.45
N GLN A 862 26.92 -9.80 -0.47
CA GLN A 862 25.49 -9.96 -0.21
C GLN A 862 25.08 -11.43 -0.09
N GLU A 863 25.66 -12.32 -0.89
CA GLU A 863 25.49 -13.77 -0.76
C GLU A 863 26.03 -14.29 0.59
N TYR A 864 27.17 -13.77 1.04
CA TYR A 864 27.71 -14.08 2.36
C TYR A 864 26.81 -13.54 3.49
N ALA A 865 26.31 -12.30 3.40
CA ALA A 865 25.35 -11.74 4.35
C ALA A 865 24.07 -12.58 4.47
N ASN A 866 23.51 -12.98 3.32
CA ASN A 866 22.33 -13.85 3.27
C ASN A 866 22.61 -15.23 3.88
N SER A 867 23.82 -15.77 3.70
CA SER A 867 24.25 -17.04 4.29
C SER A 867 24.40 -16.96 5.81
N VAL A 868 24.94 -15.86 6.34
CA VAL A 868 25.00 -15.59 7.79
C VAL A 868 23.58 -15.46 8.37
N LEU A 869 22.69 -14.70 7.72
CA LEU A 869 21.29 -14.57 8.14
C LEU A 869 20.53 -15.90 8.12
N GLN A 870 20.83 -16.79 7.16
CA GLN A 870 20.24 -18.13 7.10
C GLN A 870 20.74 -19.03 8.25
N GLN A 871 22.04 -19.02 8.57
CA GLN A 871 22.55 -19.74 9.76
C GLN A 871 21.91 -19.21 11.05
N ILE A 872 21.70 -17.89 11.17
CA ILE A 872 20.97 -17.32 12.30
C ILE A 872 19.52 -17.80 12.33
N ALA A 873 18.83 -17.87 11.18
CA ALA A 873 17.45 -18.38 11.11
C ALA A 873 17.32 -19.84 11.54
N ASP A 874 18.27 -20.69 11.12
CA ASP A 874 18.22 -22.14 11.37
C ASP A 874 18.67 -22.52 12.80
N TYR A 875 19.55 -21.72 13.44
CA TYR A 875 20.15 -22.06 14.74
C TYR A 875 19.83 -21.09 15.90
N CYS A 876 19.54 -19.81 15.66
CA CYS A 876 19.26 -18.80 16.70
C CYS A 876 18.26 -17.70 16.21
N PRO A 877 17.01 -18.06 15.89
CA PRO A 877 16.04 -17.14 15.27
C PRO A 877 15.65 -15.92 16.12
N ASP A 878 15.88 -15.95 17.44
CA ASP A 878 15.66 -14.80 18.34
C ASP A 878 16.75 -13.71 18.20
N ILE A 879 17.89 -13.99 17.55
CA ILE A 879 18.83 -12.96 17.12
C ILE A 879 18.25 -12.18 15.93
N LEU A 880 17.55 -12.84 15.00
CA LEU A 880 16.84 -12.15 13.92
C LEU A 880 15.72 -11.26 14.45
N GLU A 881 15.00 -11.68 15.49
CA GLU A 881 14.01 -10.83 16.17
C GLU A 881 14.66 -9.56 16.75
N GLN A 882 15.83 -9.67 17.37
CA GLN A 882 16.60 -8.50 17.86
C GLN A 882 17.06 -7.59 16.71
N VAL A 883 17.55 -8.15 15.60
CA VAL A 883 17.99 -7.38 14.42
C VAL A 883 16.81 -6.68 13.73
N VAL A 884 15.65 -7.32 13.63
CA VAL A 884 14.42 -6.71 13.09
C VAL A 884 13.94 -5.58 14.00
N ASN A 885 13.86 -5.81 15.31
CA ASN A 885 13.45 -4.77 16.27
C ASN A 885 14.41 -3.56 16.23
N ALA A 886 15.73 -3.79 16.15
CA ALA A 886 16.71 -2.71 16.03
C ALA A 886 16.61 -1.93 14.71
N LEU A 887 16.20 -2.58 13.62
CA LEU A 887 15.91 -1.91 12.35
C LEU A 887 14.60 -1.10 12.42
N GLU A 888 13.55 -1.64 13.04
CA GLU A 888 12.28 -0.92 13.26
C GLU A 888 12.43 0.28 14.20
N GLU A 889 13.27 0.21 15.23
CA GLU A 889 13.62 1.35 16.11
C GLU A 889 14.47 2.44 15.40
N SER A 890 14.98 2.17 14.20
CA SER A 890 15.86 3.08 13.44
C SER A 890 15.20 3.84 12.27
N CYS A 891 13.89 3.65 12.05
CA CYS A 891 13.13 4.18 10.90
C CYS A 891 12.10 5.27 11.28
#